data_AF-A0A956H1I1-F1
#
_entry.id   AF-A0A956H1I1-F1
#
_cell.length_a   1.000
_cell.length_b   1.000
_cell.length_c   1.000
_cell.angle_alpha   90.00
_cell.angle_beta   90.00
_cell.angle_gamma   90.00
#
_symmetry.space_group_name_H-M   'P 1'
#
loop_
_entity.id
_entity.type
_entity.pdbx_description
1 polymer ?
#
loop_
_entity_poly.entity_id
_entity_poly.type
_entity_poly.pdbx_seq_one_letter_code
_entity_poly.pdbx_strand_id
1 'polypeptide(L)'
;THFDGSALDQQPGLARRLLEQRRVNTDVGRGQGNAIGFTVGAVFEVEPSEQLPGAGKFLLTQVEHVGRGPSGALEQREHYHNQFRCIADDRPYRPPIPAKPRVHGVQTGVVVGKTRDEVHTDALGRVRVAFANRSGDLDEHATCWIRVAQVWAGPGYGAMVIPRVGMEVVVAFVDGDPDQPLVTGCVYNGSNTPPYELPAELGKSTFKSASTPGSEHFHELRFEDAAGSEQLFVRAQRRMDLRVQGTLLATCTGNREERVGSEGGSDEPSMANLTVLGERNVDIAHALYQRTAKHQHLSCDGDRITAVSGRELLWVDGGCQLSAPTVITEARERISSKAGEILLSASDTLSAMAGARLVLESNNTIELRVGESFIALGVEGIDINGPTLRLNGGGGAGHAREALDAQLGEIELPLAALTADDGRAHEGGGGGGGRRSHERKSLPPHSAPPLEPPPPSFVPEGPGVVIPALDLRDGWISMVWQQEELWCSEPATLLCTVASPPPGSRAAIFIHDNVDGTMLHHTGVFARDGEFSVQVSLCDLLPRPLPVGLEDKRPLTAQASTGPQTPKPADFRFIVSLPRLSYAEGIAHFDIHIRDHRVLIDHGIGYIRGAMAYKIKLGSLVPEDTGGLIGGTFDGSSDWRYARRRGASNDLDYWDGVAWRPVPQGFNDPFGTRLSGIGLWEEGGKVRTQYGKLSWPDPLPAWEPSSLEVLARNRERWSISIGKFWSKPFDLVRDQCRGHEPRCCRYPIVVDVSFFEAEHRWKKVVVVSENEARANDGAWPMHADDRTVIHEFGHHLGNPDEYAGAAVDTSLNGDGAILGIDRESIMGRGNLPRRRHFAAIATALSALVLRETGKSYSYSAKKSLP
;
A
#
# COMPACT_ATOMS: atom_id res chain seq x y z
N THR A 1 -35.40 -10.43 21.88
CA THR A 1 -36.51 -9.93 21.05
C THR A 1 -35.93 -8.99 20.03
N HIS A 2 -36.15 -9.27 18.74
CA HIS A 2 -36.20 -8.23 17.72
C HIS A 2 -37.05 -7.07 18.29
N PHE A 3 -36.74 -5.82 17.95
CA PHE A 3 -37.80 -4.81 17.90
C PHE A 3 -38.72 -5.27 16.77
N ASP A 4 -39.53 -6.26 17.10
CA ASP A 4 -40.58 -6.74 16.25
C ASP A 4 -41.65 -5.67 16.35
N GLY A 5 -41.80 -4.88 15.28
CA GLY A 5 -42.97 -4.03 15.11
C GLY A 5 -44.27 -4.83 15.26
N SER A 6 -44.20 -6.17 15.18
CA SER A 6 -45.33 -7.03 15.50
C SER A 6 -45.78 -6.96 16.96
N ALA A 7 -44.99 -6.49 17.93
CA ALA A 7 -45.48 -6.35 19.31
C ALA A 7 -46.55 -5.24 19.44
N LEU A 8 -46.52 -4.24 18.56
CA LEU A 8 -47.62 -3.27 18.42
C LEU A 8 -48.78 -3.85 17.59
N ASP A 9 -48.50 -4.70 16.60
CA ASP A 9 -49.55 -5.45 15.88
C ASP A 9 -50.14 -6.62 16.68
N GLN A 10 -49.50 -7.05 17.78
CA GLN A 10 -49.99 -8.10 18.70
C GLN A 10 -51.04 -7.57 19.69
N GLN A 11 -51.39 -6.29 19.63
CA GLN A 11 -52.63 -5.80 20.21
C GLN A 11 -53.56 -5.22 19.13
N PRO A 12 -54.08 -6.05 18.19
CA PRO A 12 -55.17 -5.60 17.33
C PRO A 12 -56.39 -5.17 18.16
N GLY A 13 -56.44 -5.60 19.43
CA GLY A 13 -57.38 -5.11 20.43
C GLY A 13 -57.11 -3.70 20.97
N LEU A 14 -55.87 -3.23 21.14
CA LEU A 14 -55.61 -1.94 21.82
C LEU A 14 -55.92 -0.74 20.93
N ALA A 15 -55.44 -0.73 19.68
CA ALA A 15 -55.76 0.34 18.73
C ALA A 15 -57.28 0.43 18.51
N ARG A 16 -57.95 -0.73 18.39
CA ARG A 16 -59.41 -0.83 18.32
C ARG A 16 -60.08 -0.32 19.59
N ARG A 17 -59.62 -0.72 20.79
CA ARG A 17 -60.17 -0.25 22.08
C ARG A 17 -59.97 1.26 22.25
N LEU A 18 -58.86 1.82 21.80
CA LEU A 18 -58.60 3.27 21.80
C LEU A 18 -59.53 4.01 20.82
N LEU A 19 -59.77 3.45 19.63
CA LEU A 19 -60.73 4.01 18.69
C LEU A 19 -62.16 3.95 19.23
N GLU A 20 -62.56 2.82 19.79
CA GLU A 20 -63.86 2.62 20.46
C GLU A 20 -64.02 3.65 21.59
N GLN A 21 -63.01 3.83 22.45
CA GLN A 21 -62.97 4.84 23.51
C GLN A 21 -63.17 6.27 22.98
N ARG A 22 -62.50 6.65 21.89
CA ARG A 22 -62.67 7.99 21.29
C ARG A 22 -64.06 8.18 20.67
N ARG A 23 -64.64 7.12 20.09
CA ARG A 23 -65.97 7.12 19.47
C ARG A 23 -67.12 7.19 20.48
N VAL A 24 -66.90 6.83 21.74
CA VAL A 24 -67.91 6.99 22.82
C VAL A 24 -68.42 8.43 22.89
N ASN A 25 -67.58 9.43 22.58
CA ASN A 25 -67.95 10.85 22.67
C ASN A 25 -68.53 11.45 21.37
N THR A 26 -68.68 10.67 20.29
CA THR A 26 -69.13 11.20 19.00
C THR A 26 -70.63 11.45 18.94
N ASP A 27 -71.44 10.47 19.38
CA ASP A 27 -72.90 10.63 19.52
C ASP A 27 -73.30 10.28 20.95
N VAL A 28 -73.55 11.32 21.75
CA VAL A 28 -73.93 11.21 23.15
C VAL A 28 -75.35 11.73 23.32
N GLY A 29 -76.26 10.87 23.73
CA GLY A 29 -77.61 11.26 24.13
C GLY A 29 -77.57 11.93 25.50
N ARG A 30 -78.29 13.05 25.64
CA ARG A 30 -78.53 13.71 26.93
C ARG A 30 -80.02 13.75 27.18
N GLY A 31 -80.43 13.37 28.39
CA GLY A 31 -81.83 13.35 28.76
C GLY A 31 -82.03 13.75 30.21
N GLN A 32 -83.28 14.04 30.53
CA GLN A 32 -83.75 14.24 31.89
C GLN A 32 -84.96 13.35 32.10
N GLY A 33 -85.09 12.78 33.30
CA GLY A 33 -86.19 11.89 33.63
C GLY A 33 -86.46 11.84 35.12
N ASN A 34 -87.50 11.10 35.51
CA ASN A 34 -87.87 10.85 36.90
C ASN A 34 -87.75 9.36 37.28
N ALA A 35 -87.14 8.54 36.42
CA ALA A 35 -86.94 7.11 36.66
C ALA A 35 -85.87 6.88 37.75
N ILE A 36 -86.31 6.42 38.92
CA ILE A 36 -85.45 6.28 40.11
C ILE A 36 -84.38 5.19 39.92
N GLY A 37 -84.67 4.15 39.12
CA GLY A 37 -83.78 3.01 38.90
C GLY A 37 -82.63 3.22 37.91
N PHE A 38 -82.46 4.43 37.37
CA PHE A 38 -81.36 4.71 36.43
C PHE A 38 -80.01 4.63 37.15
N THR A 39 -79.11 3.76 36.69
CA THR A 39 -77.75 3.63 37.22
C THR A 39 -76.74 3.55 36.07
N VAL A 40 -75.51 3.98 36.30
CA VAL A 40 -74.44 3.89 35.29
C VAL A 40 -74.20 2.42 34.94
N GLY A 41 -74.16 2.11 33.64
CA GLY A 41 -74.04 0.75 33.12
C GLY A 41 -75.37 0.06 32.83
N ALA A 42 -76.52 0.63 33.22
CA ALA A 42 -77.83 0.11 32.85
C ALA A 42 -78.24 0.52 31.43
N VAL A 43 -79.01 -0.34 30.77
CA VAL A 43 -79.59 -0.09 29.44
C VAL A 43 -81.07 0.22 29.60
N PHE A 44 -81.55 1.26 28.93
CA PHE A 44 -82.96 1.62 28.87
C PHE A 44 -83.41 1.78 27.43
N GLU A 45 -84.71 1.69 27.18
CA GLU A 45 -85.29 1.77 25.84
C GLU A 45 -86.17 3.02 25.73
N VAL A 46 -86.06 3.72 24.60
CA VAL A 46 -86.85 4.92 24.31
C VAL A 46 -87.83 4.60 23.19
N GLU A 47 -89.12 4.84 23.44
CA GLU A 47 -90.15 4.71 22.41
C GLU A 47 -90.06 5.86 21.39
N PRO A 48 -90.36 5.60 20.10
CA PRO A 48 -90.28 6.62 19.05
C PRO A 48 -91.32 7.73 19.26
N SER A 49 -90.95 8.98 18.97
CA SER A 49 -91.89 10.12 18.93
C SER A 49 -91.57 11.04 17.75
N GLU A 50 -92.49 11.93 17.38
CA GLU A 50 -92.26 12.92 16.31
C GLU A 50 -91.05 13.82 16.58
N GLN A 51 -90.70 14.04 17.85
CA GLN A 51 -89.58 14.88 18.29
C GLN A 51 -88.25 14.11 18.41
N LEU A 52 -88.32 12.78 18.51
CA LEU A 52 -87.19 11.86 18.64
C LEU A 52 -87.52 10.61 17.80
N PRO A 53 -87.26 10.64 16.48
CA PRO A 53 -87.56 9.51 15.59
C PRO A 53 -86.67 8.29 15.86
N GLY A 54 -85.61 8.43 16.65
CA GLY A 54 -84.71 7.35 17.05
C GLY A 54 -85.22 6.56 18.26
N ALA A 55 -86.15 5.64 18.04
CA ALA A 55 -86.44 4.57 19.00
C ALA A 55 -85.24 3.62 19.12
N GLY A 56 -84.89 3.21 20.33
CA GLY A 56 -83.79 2.26 20.52
C GLY A 56 -83.33 2.10 21.96
N LYS A 57 -82.38 1.18 22.13
CA LYS A 57 -81.73 0.88 23.41
C LYS A 57 -80.49 1.76 23.61
N PHE A 58 -80.37 2.31 24.81
CA PHE A 58 -79.29 3.21 25.19
C PHE A 58 -78.65 2.77 26.51
N LEU A 59 -77.32 2.74 26.53
CA LEU A 59 -76.50 2.49 27.71
C LEU A 59 -76.24 3.80 28.47
N LEU A 60 -76.57 3.84 29.76
CA LEU A 60 -76.30 4.97 30.64
C LEU A 60 -74.81 5.04 30.99
N THR A 61 -74.14 6.11 30.57
CA THR A 61 -72.70 6.34 30.82
C THR A 61 -72.46 7.33 31.97
N GLN A 62 -73.46 8.14 32.30
CA GLN A 62 -73.45 9.04 33.45
C GLN A 62 -74.89 9.27 33.91
N VAL A 63 -75.13 9.25 35.22
CA VAL A 63 -76.43 9.63 35.79
C VAL A 63 -76.16 10.54 36.99
N GLU A 64 -76.79 11.70 37.01
CA GLU A 64 -76.81 12.63 38.12
C GLU A 64 -78.22 12.70 38.67
N HIS A 65 -78.38 12.32 39.94
CA HIS A 65 -79.67 12.29 40.61
C HIS A 65 -79.84 13.53 41.47
N VAL A 66 -80.97 14.24 41.29
CA VAL A 66 -81.31 15.42 42.08
C VAL A 66 -82.67 15.19 42.73
N GLY A 67 -82.64 14.95 44.04
CA GLY A 67 -83.84 14.90 44.88
C GLY A 67 -83.94 16.16 45.74
N ARG A 68 -85.12 16.79 45.75
CA ARG A 68 -85.48 17.80 46.76
C ARG A 68 -86.58 17.25 47.65
N GLY A 69 -86.34 17.22 48.95
CA GLY A 69 -87.34 16.86 49.98
C GLY A 69 -87.78 18.08 50.79
N PRO A 70 -88.98 18.07 51.39
CA PRO A 70 -89.46 19.19 52.20
C PRO A 70 -88.68 19.29 53.53
N SER A 71 -88.30 20.51 53.90
CA SER A 71 -87.95 20.87 55.29
C SER A 71 -89.17 21.53 55.93
N GLY A 72 -90.10 20.72 56.44
CA GLY A 72 -91.23 21.19 57.24
C GLY A 72 -92.43 21.74 56.43
N ALA A 73 -93.61 21.57 57.03
CA ALA A 73 -94.93 21.64 56.42
C ALA A 73 -95.26 22.96 55.69
N LEU A 74 -95.46 22.87 54.37
CA LEU A 74 -96.66 23.30 53.61
C LEU A 74 -96.34 23.18 52.11
N GLU A 75 -97.17 22.41 51.42
CA GLU A 75 -97.31 22.24 49.96
C GLU A 75 -96.17 22.80 49.06
N GLN A 76 -95.11 22.03 48.87
CA GLN A 76 -94.29 22.12 47.66
C GLN A 76 -94.02 20.72 47.10
N ARG A 77 -94.35 20.56 45.82
CA ARG A 77 -94.28 19.32 45.05
C ARG A 77 -92.92 18.65 45.19
N GLU A 78 -92.95 17.35 45.50
CA GLU A 78 -91.79 16.47 45.43
C GLU A 78 -91.28 16.44 43.99
N HIS A 79 -90.01 16.79 43.80
CA HIS A 79 -89.40 16.82 42.49
C HIS A 79 -88.08 16.06 42.53
N TYR A 80 -88.16 14.73 42.47
CA TYR A 80 -87.04 13.92 42.01
C TYR A 80 -86.91 14.09 40.50
N HIS A 81 -85.72 14.40 40.03
CA HIS A 81 -85.35 14.24 38.64
C HIS A 81 -83.91 13.77 38.56
N ASN A 82 -83.56 13.17 37.44
CA ASN A 82 -82.20 12.87 37.08
C ASN A 82 -81.86 13.55 35.75
N GLN A 83 -80.58 13.81 35.58
CA GLN A 83 -79.99 14.15 34.29
C GLN A 83 -79.03 13.02 33.94
N PHE A 84 -79.09 12.54 32.71
CA PHE A 84 -78.26 11.42 32.29
C PHE A 84 -77.59 11.67 30.95
N ARG A 85 -76.46 11.00 30.76
CA ARG A 85 -75.81 10.80 29.48
C ARG A 85 -75.89 9.33 29.10
N CYS A 86 -76.12 9.08 27.84
CA CYS A 86 -76.20 7.73 27.30
C CYS A 86 -75.55 7.66 25.92
N ILE A 87 -75.23 6.44 25.51
CA ILE A 87 -74.79 6.09 24.15
C ILE A 87 -75.70 4.97 23.63
N ALA A 88 -75.76 4.77 22.32
CA ALA A 88 -76.47 3.61 21.76
C ALA A 88 -75.88 2.29 22.29
N ASP A 89 -76.74 1.33 22.62
CA ASP A 89 -76.35 0.04 23.22
C ASP A 89 -75.46 -0.83 22.30
N ASP A 90 -75.56 -0.62 20.99
CA ASP A 90 -74.70 -1.28 20.00
C ASP A 90 -73.25 -0.77 19.99
N ARG A 91 -72.94 0.28 20.77
CA ARG A 91 -71.59 0.84 20.89
C ARG A 91 -70.90 0.36 22.17
N PRO A 92 -69.73 -0.32 22.06
CA PRO A 92 -68.99 -0.74 23.24
C PRO A 92 -68.38 0.45 23.97
N TYR A 93 -68.73 0.63 25.26
CA TYR A 93 -68.07 1.61 26.13
C TYR A 93 -66.64 1.17 26.49
N ARG A 94 -65.72 2.14 26.56
CA ARG A 94 -64.34 1.95 27.02
C ARG A 94 -63.96 3.07 27.98
N PRO A 95 -63.50 2.76 29.21
CA PRO A 95 -63.12 3.80 30.18
C PRO A 95 -61.84 4.52 29.75
N PRO A 96 -61.61 5.80 30.14
CA PRO A 96 -60.36 6.52 29.90
C PRO A 96 -59.14 5.75 30.44
N ILE A 97 -58.04 5.73 29.68
CA ILE A 97 -56.79 5.08 30.12
C ILE A 97 -56.02 6.06 31.02
N PRO A 98 -55.63 5.67 32.25
CA PRO A 98 -54.81 6.51 33.10
C PRO A 98 -53.44 6.76 32.44
N ALA A 99 -52.83 7.92 32.73
CA ALA A 99 -51.51 8.23 32.19
C ALA A 99 -50.49 7.15 32.62
N LYS A 100 -49.71 6.64 31.67
CA LYS A 100 -48.67 5.64 31.95
C LYS A 100 -47.60 6.27 32.88
N PRO A 101 -47.16 5.58 33.96
CA PRO A 101 -46.04 6.03 34.76
C PRO A 101 -44.80 6.27 33.90
N ARG A 102 -44.02 7.30 34.23
CA ARG A 102 -42.82 7.67 33.48
C ARG A 102 -41.60 7.81 34.40
N VAL A 103 -40.47 7.29 33.94
CA VAL A 103 -39.16 7.56 34.51
C VAL A 103 -38.57 8.77 33.80
N HIS A 104 -38.30 9.84 34.54
CA HIS A 104 -37.83 11.10 33.97
C HIS A 104 -36.32 11.16 33.71
N GLY A 105 -35.56 10.17 34.15
CA GLY A 105 -34.10 10.12 34.01
C GLY A 105 -33.58 8.70 33.93
N VAL A 106 -32.28 8.55 34.17
CA VAL A 106 -31.62 7.25 34.26
C VAL A 106 -31.56 6.76 35.71
N GLN A 107 -31.42 5.45 35.89
CA GLN A 107 -31.14 4.83 37.18
C GLN A 107 -29.86 4.01 37.07
N THR A 108 -29.20 3.73 38.19
CA THR A 108 -28.15 2.71 38.23
C THR A 108 -28.68 1.40 38.79
N GLY A 109 -28.01 0.30 38.44
CA GLY A 109 -28.30 -1.02 38.98
C GLY A 109 -27.09 -1.94 38.86
N VAL A 110 -27.13 -3.07 39.54
CA VAL A 110 -26.04 -4.04 39.58
C VAL A 110 -26.38 -5.24 38.72
N VAL A 111 -25.46 -5.68 37.86
CA VAL A 111 -25.67 -6.86 37.03
C VAL A 111 -25.72 -8.12 37.90
N VAL A 112 -26.70 -8.97 37.67
CA VAL A 112 -26.96 -10.20 38.43
C VAL A 112 -27.03 -11.43 37.52
N GLY A 113 -26.79 -12.60 38.10
CA GLY A 113 -26.78 -13.88 37.40
C GLY A 113 -26.94 -15.05 38.38
N LYS A 114 -26.68 -16.28 37.94
CA LYS A 114 -26.69 -17.45 38.83
C LYS A 114 -25.59 -17.34 39.87
N THR A 115 -25.77 -18.03 40.98
CA THR A 115 -24.73 -18.13 42.02
C THR A 115 -23.43 -18.67 41.41
N ARG A 116 -22.33 -17.91 41.55
CA ARG A 116 -20.98 -18.16 40.99
C ARG A 116 -20.77 -17.83 39.51
N ASP A 117 -21.77 -17.32 38.80
CA ASP A 117 -21.55 -16.78 37.44
C ASP A 117 -20.75 -15.48 37.53
N GLU A 118 -19.62 -15.40 36.82
CA GLU A 118 -18.96 -14.12 36.54
C GLU A 118 -19.59 -13.40 35.34
N VAL A 119 -20.13 -14.16 34.39
CA VAL A 119 -20.78 -13.65 33.17
C VAL A 119 -22.13 -14.34 33.02
N HIS A 120 -23.21 -13.56 33.00
CA HIS A 120 -24.57 -14.06 32.83
C HIS A 120 -25.30 -13.30 31.72
N THR A 121 -25.43 -13.93 30.56
CA THR A 121 -25.95 -13.30 29.34
C THR A 121 -26.72 -14.29 28.46
N ASP A 122 -27.54 -13.78 27.55
CA ASP A 122 -28.27 -14.59 26.56
C ASP A 122 -27.69 -14.47 25.14
N ALA A 123 -28.32 -15.12 24.16
CA ALA A 123 -27.86 -15.12 22.75
C ALA A 123 -27.81 -13.73 22.10
N LEU A 124 -28.38 -12.69 22.73
CA LEU A 124 -28.41 -11.32 22.23
C LEU A 124 -27.45 -10.40 23.01
N GLY A 125 -26.64 -10.93 23.92
CA GLY A 125 -25.73 -10.14 24.76
C GLY A 125 -26.48 -9.30 25.81
N ARG A 126 -27.70 -9.68 26.19
CA ARG A 126 -28.49 -9.00 27.21
C ARG A 126 -28.04 -9.41 28.60
N VAL A 127 -28.27 -8.56 29.58
CA VAL A 127 -27.97 -8.83 31.00
C VAL A 127 -29.21 -8.66 31.86
N ARG A 128 -29.14 -9.13 33.11
CA ARG A 128 -30.16 -8.87 34.13
C ARG A 128 -29.57 -7.95 35.19
N VAL A 129 -30.39 -7.07 35.75
CA VAL A 129 -29.94 -5.97 36.60
C VAL A 129 -30.82 -5.88 37.84
N ALA A 130 -30.24 -5.84 39.02
CA ALA A 130 -30.97 -5.50 40.24
C ALA A 130 -30.93 -3.97 40.48
N PHE A 131 -32.11 -3.35 40.57
CA PHE A 131 -32.25 -1.93 40.94
C PHE A 131 -32.29 -1.76 42.47
N ALA A 132 -31.76 -0.64 42.97
CA ALA A 132 -31.58 -0.38 44.40
C ALA A 132 -32.86 -0.46 45.27
N ASN A 133 -34.05 -0.27 44.67
CA ASN A 133 -35.33 -0.18 45.40
C ASN A 133 -36.20 -1.44 45.30
N ARG A 134 -35.65 -2.60 44.94
CA ARG A 134 -36.43 -3.83 44.85
C ARG A 134 -36.33 -4.64 46.14
N SER A 135 -37.48 -4.93 46.76
CA SER A 135 -37.62 -5.96 47.78
C SER A 135 -37.77 -7.32 47.10
N GLY A 136 -36.68 -8.09 46.99
CA GLY A 136 -36.67 -9.42 46.39
C GLY A 136 -35.26 -10.00 46.23
N ASP A 137 -35.16 -11.24 45.74
CA ASP A 137 -33.90 -11.94 45.56
C ASP A 137 -33.01 -11.26 44.49
N LEU A 138 -31.75 -11.00 44.85
CA LEU A 138 -30.72 -10.39 44.01
C LEU A 138 -30.05 -11.45 43.13
N ASP A 139 -30.87 -12.20 42.39
CA ASP A 139 -30.44 -13.36 41.61
C ASP A 139 -30.81 -13.22 40.11
N GLU A 140 -30.65 -14.30 39.37
CA GLU A 140 -30.98 -14.37 37.94
C GLU A 140 -32.46 -14.11 37.62
N HIS A 141 -33.37 -13.96 38.59
CA HIS A 141 -34.78 -13.66 38.41
C HIS A 141 -35.12 -12.20 38.75
N ALA A 142 -34.13 -11.37 39.05
CA ALA A 142 -34.34 -9.97 39.45
C ALA A 142 -35.05 -9.12 38.37
N THR A 143 -34.76 -9.31 37.09
CA THR A 143 -35.43 -8.56 36.01
C THR A 143 -35.65 -9.40 34.76
N CYS A 144 -36.37 -8.81 33.79
CA CYS A 144 -36.29 -9.24 32.40
C CYS A 144 -34.87 -9.09 31.84
N TRP A 145 -34.66 -9.64 30.65
CA TRP A 145 -33.43 -9.43 29.88
C TRP A 145 -33.35 -8.01 29.31
N ILE A 146 -32.37 -7.24 29.76
CA ILE A 146 -32.16 -5.84 29.38
C ILE A 146 -31.05 -5.78 28.34
N ARG A 147 -31.29 -5.08 27.23
CA ARG A 147 -30.27 -4.87 26.19
C ARG A 147 -29.17 -3.94 26.70
N VAL A 148 -27.96 -4.19 26.23
CA VAL A 148 -26.78 -3.36 26.52
C VAL A 148 -26.40 -2.59 25.27
N ALA A 149 -26.39 -1.26 25.37
CA ALA A 149 -25.85 -0.40 24.34
C ALA A 149 -24.36 -0.70 24.15
N GLN A 150 -23.98 -1.02 22.92
CA GLN A 150 -22.59 -1.22 22.53
C GLN A 150 -22.09 0.04 21.82
N VAL A 151 -20.77 0.27 21.85
CA VAL A 151 -20.15 1.43 21.16
C VAL A 151 -20.38 1.37 19.64
N TRP A 152 -20.44 0.16 19.07
CA TRP A 152 -20.72 -0.06 17.64
C TRP A 152 -21.39 -1.42 17.45
N ALA A 153 -22.57 -1.48 16.81
CA ALA A 153 -23.31 -2.72 16.60
C ALA A 153 -23.95 -2.76 15.20
N GLY A 154 -23.53 -3.72 14.36
CA GLY A 154 -24.08 -4.01 13.04
C GLY A 154 -24.53 -5.48 12.90
N PRO A 155 -25.10 -5.88 11.75
CA PRO A 155 -25.54 -7.25 11.52
C PRO A 155 -24.35 -8.21 11.41
N GLY A 156 -23.96 -8.83 12.53
CA GLY A 156 -22.86 -9.81 12.61
C GLY A 156 -21.47 -9.20 12.78
N TYR A 157 -21.35 -7.91 13.07
CA TYR A 157 -20.08 -7.22 13.32
C TYR A 157 -20.26 -6.06 14.31
N GLY A 158 -19.18 -5.60 14.95
CA GLY A 158 -19.19 -4.48 15.89
C GLY A 158 -18.34 -4.75 17.13
N ALA A 159 -18.46 -3.88 18.13
CA ALA A 159 -17.89 -4.05 19.45
C ALA A 159 -18.87 -4.83 20.35
N MET A 160 -18.32 -5.71 21.20
CA MET A 160 -19.09 -6.45 22.19
C MET A 160 -18.33 -6.50 23.51
N VAL A 161 -18.81 -5.74 24.49
CA VAL A 161 -18.36 -5.82 25.88
C VAL A 161 -19.58 -6.09 26.73
N ILE A 162 -19.58 -7.25 27.39
CA ILE A 162 -20.70 -7.73 28.20
C ILE A 162 -20.40 -7.38 29.66
N PRO A 163 -21.24 -6.54 30.30
CA PRO A 163 -21.15 -6.27 31.74
C PRO A 163 -21.20 -7.57 32.54
N ARG A 164 -20.24 -7.77 33.45
CA ARG A 164 -20.12 -8.94 34.31
C ARG A 164 -20.99 -8.82 35.55
N VAL A 165 -21.32 -9.95 36.16
CA VAL A 165 -22.06 -9.99 37.43
C VAL A 165 -21.30 -9.18 38.48
N GLY A 166 -22.00 -8.31 39.21
CA GLY A 166 -21.42 -7.38 40.17
C GLY A 166 -21.00 -6.01 39.61
N MET A 167 -20.99 -5.81 38.29
CA MET A 167 -20.73 -4.50 37.69
C MET A 167 -21.94 -3.56 37.85
N GLU A 168 -21.69 -2.28 38.11
CA GLU A 168 -22.72 -1.25 38.13
C GLU A 168 -22.94 -0.68 36.73
N VAL A 169 -24.22 -0.64 36.33
CA VAL A 169 -24.67 -0.19 35.01
C VAL A 169 -25.65 0.97 35.12
N VAL A 170 -25.61 1.86 34.14
CA VAL A 170 -26.59 2.94 33.95
C VAL A 170 -27.70 2.43 33.04
N VAL A 171 -28.95 2.55 33.49
CA VAL A 171 -30.14 2.09 32.79
C VAL A 171 -31.03 3.29 32.43
N ALA A 172 -31.26 3.46 31.14
CA ALA A 172 -32.24 4.38 30.59
C ALA A 172 -33.55 3.63 30.27
N PHE A 173 -34.63 4.38 30.12
CA PHE A 173 -35.96 3.85 29.81
C PHE A 173 -36.46 4.51 28.53
N VAL A 174 -36.72 3.71 27.48
CA VAL A 174 -37.13 4.23 26.16
C VAL A 174 -38.44 5.00 26.30
N ASP A 175 -38.50 6.24 25.82
CA ASP A 175 -39.63 7.18 26.01
C ASP A 175 -40.03 7.44 27.48
N GLY A 176 -39.13 7.12 28.42
CA GLY A 176 -39.39 7.14 29.85
C GLY A 176 -40.29 5.99 30.32
N ASP A 177 -40.52 4.96 29.52
CA ASP A 177 -41.36 3.81 29.84
C ASP A 177 -40.62 2.82 30.78
N PRO A 178 -41.07 2.64 32.04
CA PRO A 178 -40.45 1.70 32.99
C PRO A 178 -40.35 0.26 32.47
N ASP A 179 -41.22 -0.13 31.53
CA ASP A 179 -41.26 -1.48 30.95
C ASP A 179 -40.25 -1.67 29.82
N GLN A 180 -39.54 -0.62 29.41
CA GLN A 180 -38.57 -0.63 28.30
C GLN A 180 -37.17 -0.19 28.73
N PRO A 181 -36.52 -0.92 29.65
CA PRO A 181 -35.16 -0.61 30.09
C PRO A 181 -34.12 -0.90 29.01
N LEU A 182 -33.04 -0.11 29.02
CA LEU A 182 -31.87 -0.22 28.17
C LEU A 182 -30.63 0.18 28.98
N VAL A 183 -29.65 -0.71 29.10
CA VAL A 183 -28.35 -0.36 29.69
C VAL A 183 -27.60 0.54 28.70
N THR A 184 -27.14 1.70 29.14
CA THR A 184 -26.44 2.70 28.31
C THR A 184 -24.97 2.85 28.63
N GLY A 185 -24.49 2.27 29.74
CA GLY A 185 -23.07 2.31 30.11
C GLY A 185 -22.80 1.63 31.45
N CYS A 186 -21.52 1.60 31.83
CA CYS A 186 -21.02 1.11 33.12
C CYS A 186 -20.31 2.24 33.86
N VAL A 187 -20.33 2.18 35.19
CA VAL A 187 -19.63 3.16 36.04
C VAL A 187 -18.76 2.44 37.06
N TYR A 188 -17.60 3.02 37.36
CA TYR A 188 -16.76 2.61 38.47
C TYR A 188 -17.33 3.16 39.79
N ASN A 189 -17.08 2.46 40.89
CA ASN A 189 -17.52 2.82 42.23
C ASN A 189 -16.50 2.36 43.28
N GLY A 190 -16.82 2.48 44.57
CA GLY A 190 -15.90 2.11 45.65
C GLY A 190 -15.53 0.62 45.73
N SER A 191 -16.33 -0.27 45.12
CA SER A 191 -16.06 -1.71 45.05
C SER A 191 -15.42 -2.10 43.72
N ASN A 192 -15.90 -1.54 42.61
CA ASN A 192 -15.33 -1.70 41.28
C ASN A 192 -14.48 -0.45 40.96
N THR A 193 -13.22 -0.46 41.36
CA THR A 193 -12.32 0.68 41.18
C THR A 193 -11.81 0.78 39.72
N PRO A 194 -11.37 1.97 39.28
CA PRO A 194 -10.69 2.11 37.99
C PRO A 194 -9.45 1.21 37.87
N PRO A 195 -9.01 0.84 36.65
CA PRO A 195 -7.89 -0.09 36.43
C PRO A 195 -6.51 0.42 36.87
N TYR A 196 -6.38 1.73 37.04
CA TYR A 196 -5.19 2.45 37.46
C TYR A 196 -5.55 3.43 38.59
N GLU A 197 -4.59 3.72 39.45
CA GLU A 197 -4.79 4.63 40.57
C GLU A 197 -4.98 6.07 40.09
N LEU A 198 -6.18 6.62 40.27
CA LEU A 198 -6.50 8.01 39.95
C LEU A 198 -6.58 8.84 41.23
N PRO A 199 -6.05 10.09 41.25
CA PRO A 199 -5.55 10.87 40.12
C PRO A 199 -4.03 10.74 39.86
N ALA A 200 -3.35 9.70 40.35
CA ALA A 200 -1.91 9.55 40.13
C ALA A 200 -1.57 9.26 38.65
N GLU A 201 -2.44 8.51 37.97
CA GLU A 201 -2.22 7.98 36.62
C GLU A 201 -3.12 8.64 35.57
N LEU A 202 -3.17 9.98 35.56
CA LEU A 202 -4.08 10.76 34.70
C LEU A 202 -3.78 10.65 33.19
N GLY A 203 -2.54 10.34 32.82
CA GLY A 203 -2.12 10.19 31.41
C GLY A 203 -2.51 8.85 30.78
N LYS A 204 -3.04 7.90 31.58
CA LYS A 204 -3.33 6.54 31.11
C LYS A 204 -4.78 6.37 30.64
N SER A 205 -4.91 5.92 29.41
CA SER A 205 -6.17 5.42 28.83
C SER A 205 -6.03 3.93 28.50
N THR A 206 -7.00 3.09 28.89
CA THR A 206 -6.85 1.63 28.72
C THR A 206 -8.14 0.88 28.37
N PHE A 207 -7.98 -0.19 27.60
CA PHE A 207 -8.90 -1.30 27.48
C PHE A 207 -8.26 -2.52 28.14
N LYS A 208 -8.54 -2.70 29.45
CA LYS A 208 -8.03 -3.81 30.25
C LYS A 208 -9.14 -4.83 30.52
N SER A 209 -8.88 -6.08 30.19
CA SER A 209 -9.79 -7.20 30.46
C SER A 209 -9.43 -7.91 31.77
N ALA A 210 -10.20 -8.94 32.13
CA ALA A 210 -9.82 -9.90 33.16
C ALA A 210 -10.13 -11.31 32.64
N SER A 211 -9.19 -12.23 32.79
CA SER A 211 -9.40 -13.62 32.40
C SER A 211 -10.52 -14.22 33.27
N THR A 212 -11.35 -15.05 32.67
CA THR A 212 -12.51 -15.66 33.35
C THR A 212 -12.47 -17.17 33.15
N PRO A 213 -12.80 -17.98 34.17
CA PRO A 213 -13.19 -17.57 35.53
C PRO A 213 -12.01 -17.31 36.48
N GLY A 214 -12.18 -16.40 37.45
CA GLY A 214 -11.47 -16.34 38.72
C GLY A 214 -9.98 -15.99 38.67
N SER A 215 -9.57 -15.09 37.80
CA SER A 215 -8.15 -14.85 37.51
C SER A 215 -7.74 -13.37 37.60
N GLU A 216 -6.56 -13.12 38.15
CA GLU A 216 -5.89 -11.81 38.16
C GLU A 216 -5.17 -11.48 36.84
N HIS A 217 -5.13 -12.44 35.91
CA HIS A 217 -4.51 -12.29 34.60
C HIS A 217 -5.38 -11.51 33.61
N PHE A 218 -4.76 -10.80 32.66
CA PHE A 218 -5.49 -9.90 31.75
C PHE A 218 -4.80 -9.71 30.39
N HIS A 219 -5.62 -9.41 29.38
CA HIS A 219 -5.18 -8.72 28.16
C HIS A 219 -5.36 -7.22 28.34
N GLU A 220 -4.47 -6.42 27.73
CA GLU A 220 -4.53 -4.96 27.82
C GLU A 220 -4.06 -4.29 26.53
N LEU A 221 -4.79 -3.24 26.14
CA LEU A 221 -4.37 -2.20 25.21
C LEU A 221 -4.38 -0.87 25.96
N ARG A 222 -3.22 -0.25 26.17
CA ARG A 222 -3.07 0.99 26.94
C ARG A 222 -2.29 2.04 26.17
N PHE A 223 -2.75 3.28 26.30
CA PHE A 223 -2.10 4.51 25.86
C PHE A 223 -1.64 5.27 27.11
N GLU A 224 -0.38 5.70 27.11
CA GLU A 224 0.19 6.69 28.04
C GLU A 224 0.46 7.96 27.24
N ASP A 225 -0.17 9.06 27.64
CA ASP A 225 -0.07 10.36 26.97
C ASP A 225 0.81 11.36 27.74
N ALA A 226 1.54 10.91 28.77
CA ALA A 226 2.53 11.72 29.47
C ALA A 226 3.68 12.14 28.53
N ALA A 227 3.74 13.43 28.22
CA ALA A 227 4.69 14.01 27.28
C ALA A 227 6.16 13.65 27.57
N GLY A 228 6.87 13.14 26.56
CA GLY A 228 8.25 12.66 26.66
C GLY A 228 8.40 11.24 27.21
N SER A 229 7.28 10.58 27.52
CA SER A 229 7.21 9.19 27.99
C SER A 229 6.00 8.44 27.41
N GLU A 230 5.52 8.89 26.25
CA GLU A 230 4.34 8.34 25.58
C GLU A 230 4.56 6.85 25.25
N GLN A 231 3.52 6.04 25.46
CA GLN A 231 3.62 4.59 25.25
C GLN A 231 2.31 4.01 24.74
N LEU A 232 2.42 3.22 23.66
CA LEU A 232 1.42 2.20 23.32
C LEU A 232 1.85 0.86 23.93
N PHE A 233 1.06 0.33 24.85
CA PHE A 233 1.30 -0.95 25.50
C PHE A 233 0.24 -1.97 25.06
N VAL A 234 0.72 -3.06 24.44
CA VAL A 234 -0.12 -4.20 24.06
C VAL A 234 0.35 -5.43 24.83
N ARG A 235 -0.53 -5.97 25.66
CA ARG A 235 -0.27 -7.20 26.41
C ARG A 235 -1.26 -8.28 26.03
N ALA A 236 -0.74 -9.40 25.55
CA ALA A 236 -1.48 -10.65 25.48
C ALA A 236 -1.10 -11.54 26.66
N GLN A 237 -2.09 -12.05 27.39
CA GLN A 237 -1.83 -12.94 28.53
C GLN A 237 -1.27 -14.32 28.09
N ARG A 238 -1.56 -14.74 26.87
CA ARG A 238 -1.14 -16.05 26.33
C ARG A 238 -0.76 -15.92 24.85
N ARG A 239 -1.70 -16.21 23.94
CA ARG A 239 -1.45 -16.18 22.49
C ARG A 239 -1.85 -14.82 21.92
N MET A 240 -0.98 -14.25 21.08
CA MET A 240 -1.30 -13.12 20.21
C MET A 240 -1.24 -13.61 18.77
N ASP A 241 -2.35 -13.49 18.04
CA ASP A 241 -2.39 -13.75 16.60
C ASP A 241 -2.58 -12.43 15.85
N LEU A 242 -1.68 -12.13 14.92
CA LEU A 242 -1.82 -11.02 13.98
C LEU A 242 -2.04 -11.60 12.58
N ARG A 243 -3.21 -11.31 11.98
CA ARG A 243 -3.56 -11.77 10.63
C ARG A 243 -3.85 -10.57 9.75
N VAL A 244 -3.04 -10.39 8.71
CA VAL A 244 -3.18 -9.30 7.74
C VAL A 244 -3.41 -9.92 6.36
N GLN A 245 -4.55 -9.62 5.73
CA GLN A 245 -4.93 -10.16 4.42
C GLN A 245 -4.28 -9.39 3.26
N GLY A 246 -3.82 -8.17 3.51
CA GLY A 246 -3.04 -7.34 2.59
C GLY A 246 -1.63 -7.13 3.13
N THR A 247 -1.23 -5.87 3.25
CA THR A 247 0.13 -5.48 3.65
C THR A 247 0.23 -5.15 5.14
N LEU A 248 1.26 -5.68 5.82
CA LEU A 248 1.69 -5.24 7.15
C LEU A 248 2.94 -4.36 7.00
N LEU A 249 2.82 -3.06 7.30
CA LEU A 249 3.93 -2.11 7.36
C LEU A 249 4.22 -1.77 8.82
N ALA A 250 5.50 -1.83 9.22
CA ALA A 250 5.94 -1.46 10.56
C ALA A 250 7.21 -0.60 10.49
N THR A 251 7.09 0.68 10.83
CA THR A 251 8.20 1.63 10.87
C THR A 251 8.57 1.92 12.32
N CYS A 252 9.86 1.85 12.65
CA CYS A 252 10.40 2.23 13.95
C CYS A 252 11.50 3.27 13.75
N THR A 253 11.35 4.42 14.39
CA THR A 253 12.27 5.56 14.26
C THR A 253 13.44 5.51 15.23
N GLY A 254 13.23 4.83 16.36
CA GLY A 254 14.24 4.54 17.36
C GLY A 254 14.67 3.08 17.30
N ASN A 255 14.92 2.50 18.47
CA ASN A 255 15.39 1.13 18.58
C ASN A 255 14.23 0.12 18.53
N ARG A 256 14.42 -0.94 17.75
CA ARG A 256 13.58 -2.15 17.80
C ARG A 256 14.32 -3.26 18.53
N GLU A 257 13.78 -3.70 19.66
CA GLU A 257 14.25 -4.88 20.39
C GLU A 257 13.22 -6.02 20.31
N GLU A 258 13.69 -7.21 19.96
CA GLU A 258 12.89 -8.43 19.94
C GLU A 258 13.57 -9.49 20.81
N ARG A 259 12.81 -10.06 21.76
CA ARG A 259 13.29 -11.12 22.66
C ARG A 259 12.31 -12.28 22.61
N VAL A 260 12.83 -13.45 22.25
CA VAL A 260 12.06 -14.71 22.19
C VAL A 260 12.64 -15.65 23.25
N GLY A 261 11.84 -15.91 24.29
CA GLY A 261 12.18 -16.78 25.41
C GLY A 261 11.18 -17.92 25.58
N SER A 262 11.39 -18.74 26.60
CA SER A 262 10.51 -19.85 26.95
C SER A 262 9.35 -19.39 27.86
N GLU A 263 8.35 -20.27 28.06
CA GLU A 263 7.26 -19.98 28.99
C GLU A 263 7.80 -19.78 30.42
N GLY A 264 7.45 -18.64 31.04
CA GLY A 264 7.88 -18.31 32.40
C GLY A 264 9.01 -17.27 32.50
N GLY A 265 9.52 -16.77 31.36
CA GLY A 265 10.53 -15.72 31.35
C GLY A 265 11.92 -16.19 31.81
N SER A 266 12.17 -17.50 31.80
CA SER A 266 13.52 -18.01 31.94
C SER A 266 14.31 -17.70 30.66
N ASP A 267 15.61 -17.42 30.80
CA ASP A 267 16.54 -17.27 29.67
C ASP A 267 16.82 -18.63 28.98
N GLU A 268 15.90 -19.59 29.10
CA GLU A 268 16.01 -20.87 28.46
C GLU A 268 15.74 -20.75 26.96
N PRO A 269 16.50 -21.48 26.12
CA PRO A 269 16.34 -21.41 24.68
C PRO A 269 14.92 -21.79 24.26
N SER A 270 14.29 -20.93 23.47
CA SER A 270 12.99 -21.18 22.83
C SER A 270 13.12 -21.13 21.32
N MET A 271 12.04 -21.45 20.63
CA MET A 271 12.01 -21.57 19.17
C MET A 271 11.43 -20.31 18.54
N ALA A 272 12.20 -19.68 17.65
CA ALA A 272 11.72 -18.66 16.74
C ALA A 272 11.71 -19.23 15.32
N ASN A 273 10.52 -19.44 14.75
CA ASN A 273 10.37 -19.94 13.39
C ASN A 273 9.91 -18.80 12.47
N LEU A 274 10.64 -18.61 11.38
CA LEU A 274 10.23 -17.76 10.27
C LEU A 274 10.06 -18.63 9.02
N THR A 275 8.83 -18.69 8.51
CA THR A 275 8.52 -19.34 7.24
C THR A 275 8.06 -18.27 6.26
N VAL A 276 8.77 -18.15 5.14
CA VAL A 276 8.42 -17.25 4.04
C VAL A 276 8.12 -18.12 2.83
N LEU A 277 6.90 -18.00 2.30
CA LEU A 277 6.46 -18.79 1.14
C LEU A 277 6.85 -18.14 -0.20
N GLY A 278 7.14 -16.84 -0.18
CA GLY A 278 7.69 -16.10 -1.31
C GLY A 278 9.12 -15.67 -1.03
N GLU A 279 9.46 -14.46 -1.44
CA GLU A 279 10.79 -13.89 -1.27
C GLU A 279 10.96 -13.20 0.09
N ARG A 280 12.19 -13.20 0.59
CA ARG A 280 12.60 -12.41 1.75
C ARG A 280 13.81 -11.57 1.38
N ASN A 281 13.58 -10.27 1.20
CA ASN A 281 14.65 -9.28 0.99
C ASN A 281 15.02 -8.64 2.34
N VAL A 282 16.32 -8.53 2.60
CA VAL A 282 16.86 -7.97 3.84
C VAL A 282 18.03 -7.07 3.47
N ASP A 283 17.88 -5.79 3.80
CA ASP A 283 18.86 -4.78 3.47
C ASP A 283 19.27 -4.00 4.70
N ILE A 284 20.58 -3.78 4.78
CA ILE A 284 21.24 -3.25 5.96
C ILE A 284 22.26 -2.24 5.50
N ALA A 285 21.95 -0.96 5.66
CA ALA A 285 22.75 0.15 5.13
C ALA A 285 24.14 0.31 5.77
N HIS A 286 24.36 -0.27 6.97
CA HIS A 286 25.59 -0.09 7.73
C HIS A 286 26.32 -1.41 8.00
N ALA A 287 25.86 -2.19 8.98
CA ALA A 287 26.54 -3.40 9.39
C ALA A 287 25.55 -4.46 9.89
N LEU A 288 25.82 -5.70 9.51
CA LEU A 288 25.19 -6.88 10.09
C LEU A 288 26.19 -7.60 10.98
N TYR A 289 25.88 -7.72 12.27
CA TYR A 289 26.58 -8.61 13.18
C TYR A 289 25.68 -9.80 13.52
N GLN A 290 26.14 -11.00 13.17
CA GLN A 290 25.45 -12.25 13.49
C GLN A 290 26.40 -13.18 14.24
N ARG A 291 25.98 -13.62 15.42
CA ARG A 291 26.72 -14.60 16.23
C ARG A 291 25.83 -15.81 16.52
N THR A 292 26.32 -16.97 16.13
CA THR A 292 25.69 -18.26 16.43
C THR A 292 26.54 -19.00 17.45
N ALA A 293 26.01 -19.25 18.65
CA ALA A 293 26.80 -19.82 19.74
C ALA A 293 27.15 -21.30 19.56
N LYS A 294 26.37 -22.05 18.77
CA LYS A 294 26.55 -23.49 18.55
C LYS A 294 26.70 -23.83 17.07
N HIS A 295 25.59 -24.00 16.36
CA HIS A 295 25.59 -24.51 14.98
C HIS A 295 24.81 -23.58 14.06
N GLN A 296 25.36 -23.32 12.88
CA GLN A 296 24.67 -22.66 11.78
C GLN A 296 24.57 -23.65 10.62
N HIS A 297 23.34 -23.97 10.22
CA HIS A 297 23.07 -24.80 9.05
C HIS A 297 22.47 -23.91 7.97
N LEU A 298 23.10 -23.89 6.80
CA LEU A 298 22.62 -23.17 5.61
C LEU A 298 22.53 -24.16 4.46
N SER A 299 21.36 -24.25 3.83
CA SER A 299 21.09 -25.09 2.67
C SER A 299 20.34 -24.25 1.65
N CYS A 300 20.72 -24.38 0.39
CA CYS A 300 20.04 -23.77 -0.76
C CYS A 300 19.88 -24.86 -1.81
N ASP A 301 18.64 -25.10 -2.25
CA ASP A 301 18.36 -26.06 -3.32
C ASP A 301 18.69 -25.50 -4.71
N GLY A 302 18.66 -24.17 -4.83
CA GLY A 302 19.12 -23.43 -6.01
C GLY A 302 20.51 -22.83 -5.78
N ASP A 303 20.71 -21.64 -6.34
CA ASP A 303 22.02 -20.98 -6.29
C ASP A 303 22.23 -20.21 -4.99
N ARG A 304 23.47 -20.24 -4.49
CA ARG A 304 23.94 -19.32 -3.46
C ARG A 304 25.01 -18.42 -4.06
N ILE A 305 24.71 -17.13 -4.12
CA ILE A 305 25.58 -16.11 -4.70
C ILE A 305 26.10 -15.20 -3.59
N THR A 306 27.42 -15.05 -3.51
CA THR A 306 28.08 -14.14 -2.57
C THR A 306 28.94 -13.16 -3.37
N ALA A 307 28.62 -11.87 -3.30
CA ALA A 307 29.39 -10.80 -3.93
C ALA A 307 29.96 -9.88 -2.86
N VAL A 308 31.28 -9.74 -2.82
CA VAL A 308 31.99 -8.92 -1.83
C VAL A 308 32.90 -7.95 -2.56
N SER A 309 32.54 -6.66 -2.57
CA SER A 309 33.36 -5.60 -3.19
C SER A 309 34.63 -5.29 -2.40
N GLY A 310 34.58 -5.53 -1.09
CA GLY A 310 35.71 -5.37 -0.18
C GLY A 310 36.51 -6.67 -0.05
N ARG A 311 36.80 -7.05 1.19
CA ARG A 311 37.54 -8.28 1.51
C ARG A 311 36.62 -9.32 2.13
N GLU A 312 36.63 -10.53 1.58
CA GLU A 312 36.10 -11.72 2.26
C GLU A 312 37.22 -12.40 3.03
N LEU A 313 36.98 -12.72 4.31
CA LEU A 313 37.91 -13.47 5.16
C LEU A 313 37.19 -14.68 5.73
N LEU A 314 37.61 -15.87 5.32
CA LEU A 314 37.18 -17.14 5.93
C LEU A 314 38.28 -17.63 6.88
N TRP A 315 37.96 -17.65 8.18
CA TRP A 315 38.84 -18.21 9.21
C TRP A 315 38.20 -19.46 9.81
N VAL A 316 38.91 -20.58 9.76
CA VAL A 316 38.45 -21.87 10.28
C VAL A 316 39.57 -22.49 11.11
N ASP A 317 39.35 -22.67 12.41
CA ASP A 317 40.32 -23.31 13.32
C ASP A 317 40.39 -24.83 13.10
N GLY A 318 39.29 -25.43 12.65
CA GLY A 318 39.18 -26.86 12.32
C GLY A 318 39.39 -27.15 10.83
N GLY A 319 38.73 -28.20 10.34
CA GLY A 319 38.76 -28.56 8.92
C GLY A 319 37.84 -27.67 8.07
N CYS A 320 38.32 -27.27 6.89
CA CYS A 320 37.54 -26.62 5.84
C CYS A 320 37.53 -27.52 4.60
N GLN A 321 36.35 -27.89 4.11
CA GLN A 321 36.19 -28.77 2.94
C GLN A 321 35.29 -28.10 1.90
N LEU A 322 35.77 -28.09 0.65
CA LEU A 322 35.00 -27.71 -0.53
C LEU A 322 34.89 -28.92 -1.44
N SER A 323 33.66 -29.31 -1.80
CA SER A 323 33.39 -30.47 -2.65
C SER A 323 32.30 -30.11 -3.65
N ALA A 324 32.64 -30.14 -4.93
CA ALA A 324 31.72 -29.90 -6.03
C ALA A 324 32.21 -30.64 -7.29
N PRO A 325 31.34 -30.97 -8.24
CA PRO A 325 31.74 -31.52 -9.54
C PRO A 325 32.69 -30.60 -10.32
N THR A 326 32.62 -29.29 -10.08
CA THR A 326 33.47 -28.29 -10.73
C THR A 326 33.81 -27.20 -9.73
N VAL A 327 35.10 -26.85 -9.64
CA VAL A 327 35.60 -25.72 -8.85
C VAL A 327 36.50 -24.90 -9.76
N ILE A 328 36.19 -23.62 -9.90
CA ILE A 328 36.97 -22.65 -10.67
C ILE A 328 37.51 -21.62 -9.69
N THR A 329 38.81 -21.33 -9.77
CA THR A 329 39.46 -20.28 -8.97
C THR A 329 40.27 -19.41 -9.90
N GLU A 330 39.90 -18.14 -9.97
CA GLU A 330 40.56 -17.14 -10.79
C GLU A 330 40.97 -15.96 -9.91
N ALA A 331 42.18 -15.45 -10.13
CA ALA A 331 42.61 -14.19 -9.53
C ALA A 331 43.42 -13.41 -10.56
N ARG A 332 43.13 -12.11 -10.65
CA ARG A 332 43.83 -11.20 -11.57
C ARG A 332 45.30 -11.01 -11.22
N GLU A 333 45.61 -11.01 -9.92
CA GLU A 333 46.96 -10.73 -9.44
C GLU A 333 47.68 -11.99 -8.97
N ARG A 334 47.09 -12.70 -8.00
CA ARG A 334 47.78 -13.81 -7.35
C ARG A 334 46.81 -14.82 -6.75
N ILE A 335 47.09 -16.10 -7.02
CA ILE A 335 46.63 -17.22 -6.21
C ILE A 335 47.84 -17.73 -5.43
N SER A 336 47.71 -17.88 -4.11
CA SER A 336 48.80 -18.39 -3.27
C SER A 336 48.31 -19.45 -2.30
N SER A 337 49.02 -20.57 -2.23
CA SER A 337 48.76 -21.65 -1.29
C SER A 337 50.02 -21.91 -0.46
N LYS A 338 49.88 -21.89 0.87
CA LYS A 338 50.95 -22.22 1.82
C LYS A 338 50.41 -23.25 2.80
N ALA A 339 50.98 -24.45 2.78
CA ALA A 339 50.60 -25.55 3.65
C ALA A 339 51.82 -26.41 3.96
N GLY A 340 51.73 -27.29 4.97
CA GLY A 340 52.76 -28.30 5.22
C GLY A 340 52.87 -29.32 4.09
N GLU A 341 51.75 -29.63 3.44
CA GLU A 341 51.66 -30.48 2.25
C GLU A 341 50.60 -29.90 1.30
N ILE A 342 50.88 -29.93 -0.01
CA ILE A 342 49.90 -29.65 -1.06
C ILE A 342 49.86 -30.88 -1.97
N LEU A 343 48.76 -31.62 -1.94
CA LEU A 343 48.53 -32.78 -2.80
C LEU A 343 47.58 -32.40 -3.94
N LEU A 344 48.05 -32.52 -5.19
CA LEU A 344 47.26 -32.33 -6.39
C LEU A 344 47.14 -33.66 -7.14
N SER A 345 45.92 -34.10 -7.39
CA SER A 345 45.64 -35.35 -8.10
C SER A 345 44.49 -35.14 -9.08
N ALA A 346 44.65 -35.67 -10.28
CA ALA A 346 43.61 -35.72 -11.31
C ALA A 346 43.56 -37.13 -11.89
N SER A 347 42.36 -37.66 -12.13
CA SER A 347 42.19 -38.99 -12.72
C SER A 347 42.49 -39.03 -14.22
N ASP A 348 42.34 -37.89 -14.90
CA ASP A 348 42.55 -37.75 -16.35
C ASP A 348 43.83 -36.95 -16.62
N THR A 349 43.77 -35.62 -16.45
CA THR A 349 44.90 -34.73 -16.77
C THR A 349 45.17 -33.71 -15.67
N LEU A 350 46.43 -33.56 -15.29
CA LEU A 350 46.93 -32.40 -14.55
C LEU A 350 47.80 -31.55 -15.51
N SER A 351 47.37 -30.32 -15.79
CA SER A 351 48.07 -29.40 -16.69
C SER A 351 48.52 -28.14 -15.94
N ALA A 352 49.73 -27.66 -16.22
CA ALA A 352 50.25 -26.39 -15.71
C ALA A 352 50.90 -25.61 -16.85
N MET A 353 50.52 -24.34 -17.02
CA MET A 353 51.03 -23.44 -18.05
C MET A 353 51.34 -22.09 -17.44
N ALA A 354 52.47 -21.51 -17.82
CA ALA A 354 52.82 -20.13 -17.51
C ALA A 354 53.23 -19.42 -18.80
N GLY A 355 52.63 -18.27 -19.09
CA GLY A 355 52.94 -17.50 -20.30
C GLY A 355 54.36 -16.92 -20.31
N ALA A 356 54.92 -16.64 -19.13
CA ALA A 356 56.27 -16.10 -18.98
C ALA A 356 57.26 -17.13 -18.42
N ARG A 357 57.00 -17.66 -17.22
CA ARG A 357 57.93 -18.55 -16.53
C ARG A 357 57.19 -19.52 -15.63
N LEU A 358 57.48 -20.82 -15.78
CA LEU A 358 57.14 -21.85 -14.81
C LEU A 358 58.39 -22.15 -13.98
N VAL A 359 58.29 -22.07 -12.65
CA VAL A 359 59.39 -22.39 -11.72
C VAL A 359 58.93 -23.51 -10.80
N LEU A 360 59.68 -24.61 -10.80
CA LEU A 360 59.59 -25.66 -9.80
C LEU A 360 60.93 -25.67 -9.05
N GLU A 361 60.87 -25.47 -7.74
CA GLU A 361 62.05 -25.36 -6.88
C GLU A 361 61.86 -26.24 -5.66
N SER A 362 62.92 -26.96 -5.30
CA SER A 362 62.99 -27.81 -4.12
C SER A 362 64.39 -27.69 -3.53
N ASN A 363 64.47 -27.66 -2.20
CA ASN A 363 65.75 -27.61 -1.49
C ASN A 363 66.51 -28.94 -1.53
N ASN A 364 65.88 -30.01 -2.01
CA ASN A 364 66.47 -31.34 -1.98
C ASN A 364 66.33 -32.05 -3.34
N THR A 365 65.10 -32.29 -3.78
CA THR A 365 64.85 -33.11 -4.97
C THR A 365 63.58 -32.70 -5.70
N ILE A 366 63.62 -32.72 -7.03
CA ILE A 366 62.44 -32.67 -7.90
C ILE A 366 62.40 -33.97 -8.69
N GLU A 367 61.33 -34.76 -8.57
CA GLU A 367 61.17 -36.06 -9.25
C GLU A 367 59.96 -36.04 -10.18
N LEU A 368 60.14 -36.49 -11.41
CA LEU A 368 59.09 -36.73 -12.39
C LEU A 368 59.09 -38.22 -12.74
N ARG A 369 58.03 -38.95 -12.39
CA ARG A 369 57.98 -40.42 -12.51
C ARG A 369 56.79 -40.90 -13.33
N VAL A 370 57.04 -41.87 -14.21
CA VAL A 370 56.01 -42.61 -14.97
C VAL A 370 56.36 -44.09 -14.93
N GLY A 371 55.60 -44.89 -14.16
CA GLY A 371 55.95 -46.29 -13.90
C GLY A 371 57.35 -46.42 -13.28
N GLU A 372 58.21 -47.23 -13.91
CA GLU A 372 59.63 -47.40 -13.52
C GLU A 372 60.57 -46.35 -14.11
N SER A 373 60.10 -45.50 -15.04
CA SER A 373 60.93 -44.43 -15.65
C SER A 373 60.84 -43.15 -14.83
N PHE A 374 61.95 -42.44 -14.66
CA PHE A 374 61.98 -41.17 -13.93
C PHE A 374 63.06 -40.19 -14.40
N ILE A 375 62.84 -38.92 -14.08
CA ILE A 375 63.83 -37.85 -14.08
C ILE A 375 63.87 -37.29 -12.66
N ALA A 376 65.03 -37.36 -12.01
CA ALA A 376 65.24 -36.81 -10.68
C ALA A 376 66.34 -35.74 -10.71
N LEU A 377 66.01 -34.53 -10.28
CA LEU A 377 66.96 -33.44 -10.07
C LEU A 377 67.31 -33.39 -8.59
N GLY A 378 68.53 -33.79 -8.23
CA GLY A 378 69.06 -33.71 -6.88
C GLY A 378 70.16 -32.66 -6.75
N VAL A 379 70.60 -32.41 -5.52
CA VAL A 379 71.69 -31.46 -5.24
C VAL A 379 73.05 -31.87 -5.85
N GLU A 380 73.26 -33.18 -6.09
CA GLU A 380 74.49 -33.74 -6.64
C GLU A 380 74.47 -33.88 -8.17
N GLY A 381 73.31 -33.80 -8.82
CA GLY A 381 73.18 -34.04 -10.27
C GLY A 381 71.77 -34.32 -10.78
N ILE A 382 71.68 -34.69 -12.06
CA ILE A 382 70.43 -35.06 -12.76
C ILE A 382 70.49 -36.54 -13.12
N ASP A 383 69.58 -37.33 -12.55
CA ASP A 383 69.41 -38.74 -12.86
C ASP A 383 68.25 -38.93 -13.86
N ILE A 384 68.52 -39.65 -14.95
CA ILE A 384 67.53 -39.99 -15.98
C ILE A 384 67.55 -41.51 -16.16
N ASN A 385 66.44 -42.18 -15.87
CA ASN A 385 66.32 -43.64 -15.97
C ASN A 385 65.06 -44.06 -16.75
N GLY A 386 65.22 -45.04 -17.65
CA GLY A 386 64.12 -45.69 -18.36
C GLY A 386 64.60 -46.75 -19.36
N PRO A 387 63.72 -47.66 -19.83
CA PRO A 387 64.08 -48.76 -20.74
C PRO A 387 64.67 -48.30 -22.08
N THR A 388 64.34 -47.09 -22.54
CA THR A 388 64.86 -46.50 -23.77
C THR A 388 64.85 -44.97 -23.65
N LEU A 389 66.00 -44.33 -23.85
CA LEU A 389 66.13 -42.88 -23.87
C LEU A 389 66.10 -42.36 -25.32
N ARG A 390 65.09 -41.57 -25.69
CA ARG A 390 64.99 -40.94 -27.01
C ARG A 390 65.18 -39.42 -26.89
N LEU A 391 66.33 -38.92 -27.31
CA LEU A 391 66.60 -37.49 -27.45
C LEU A 391 66.21 -37.07 -28.88
N ASN A 392 65.11 -36.34 -29.05
CA ASN A 392 64.56 -36.00 -30.36
C ASN A 392 64.79 -34.52 -30.70
N GLY A 393 65.17 -34.22 -31.95
CA GLY A 393 65.53 -32.87 -32.40
C GLY A 393 64.50 -32.16 -33.28
N GLY A 394 63.28 -32.70 -33.46
CA GLY A 394 62.34 -32.14 -34.46
C GLY A 394 60.87 -32.53 -34.39
N GLY A 395 60.31 -32.86 -33.22
CA GLY A 395 58.87 -33.10 -33.04
C GLY A 395 58.28 -32.28 -31.88
N GLY A 396 57.07 -31.74 -32.04
CA GLY A 396 56.38 -30.95 -31.02
C GLY A 396 55.53 -31.81 -30.08
N ALA A 397 55.61 -31.56 -28.78
CA ALA A 397 54.73 -32.16 -27.78
C ALA A 397 53.32 -31.53 -27.84
N GLY A 398 52.33 -32.21 -27.24
CA GLY A 398 50.99 -31.63 -27.05
C GLY A 398 51.05 -30.38 -26.17
N HIS A 399 50.21 -29.38 -26.48
CA HIS A 399 50.10 -28.17 -25.68
C HIS A 399 49.21 -28.43 -24.44
N ALA A 400 49.57 -27.83 -23.31
CA ALA A 400 48.61 -27.66 -22.23
C ALA A 400 47.37 -26.97 -22.82
N ARG A 401 46.17 -27.48 -22.51
CA ARG A 401 44.95 -26.80 -22.91
C ARG A 401 45.02 -25.37 -22.40
N GLU A 402 44.83 -24.39 -23.28
CA GLU A 402 44.47 -23.04 -22.84
C GLU A 402 43.28 -23.19 -21.89
N ALA A 403 43.24 -22.40 -20.82
CA ALA A 403 42.06 -22.27 -19.99
C ALA A 403 40.97 -21.59 -20.84
N LEU A 404 40.41 -22.35 -21.79
CA LEU A 404 39.43 -21.92 -22.76
C LEU A 404 38.14 -21.64 -21.99
N ASP A 405 37.74 -20.37 -21.97
CA ASP A 405 36.37 -19.88 -21.80
C ASP A 405 35.44 -20.81 -21.01
N ALA A 406 35.70 -20.95 -19.70
CA ALA A 406 34.59 -21.18 -18.80
C ALA A 406 33.82 -19.86 -18.76
N GLN A 407 32.94 -19.63 -19.75
CA GLN A 407 31.90 -18.63 -19.63
C GLN A 407 31.23 -18.88 -18.28
N LEU A 408 31.49 -17.98 -17.33
CA LEU A 408 30.53 -17.71 -16.26
C LEU A 408 29.23 -17.43 -17.00
N GLY A 409 28.33 -18.42 -17.06
CA GLY A 409 26.95 -18.14 -17.42
C GLY A 409 26.53 -16.97 -16.54
N GLU A 410 26.01 -15.89 -17.15
CA GLU A 410 25.62 -14.69 -16.43
C GLU A 410 24.78 -15.08 -15.22
N ILE A 411 25.39 -15.07 -14.04
CA ILE A 411 24.66 -15.21 -12.78
C ILE A 411 24.13 -13.80 -12.54
N GLU A 412 22.88 -13.56 -12.94
CA GLU A 412 22.14 -12.38 -12.52
C GLU A 412 22.11 -12.39 -10.98
N LEU A 413 22.87 -11.48 -10.37
CA LEU A 413 22.72 -11.17 -8.96
C LEU A 413 21.25 -10.80 -8.73
N PRO A 414 20.53 -11.41 -7.76
CA PRO A 414 19.21 -10.92 -7.40
C PRO A 414 19.38 -9.52 -6.82
N LEU A 415 19.18 -8.52 -7.66
CA LEU A 415 19.28 -7.09 -7.36
C LEU A 415 18.32 -6.68 -6.22
N ALA A 416 17.35 -7.55 -5.90
CA ALA A 416 16.33 -7.34 -4.88
C ALA A 416 16.83 -7.35 -3.42
N ALA A 417 18.00 -7.93 -3.12
CA ALA A 417 18.55 -7.96 -1.74
C ALA A 417 19.54 -6.81 -1.42
N LEU A 418 19.73 -5.88 -2.37
CA LEU A 418 20.50 -4.64 -2.20
C LEU A 418 19.59 -3.38 -2.28
N THR A 419 18.27 -3.55 -2.29
CA THR A 419 17.31 -2.45 -2.48
C THR A 419 16.15 -2.37 -1.47
N ALA A 420 16.07 -3.21 -0.43
CA ALA A 420 15.12 -2.95 0.67
C ALA A 420 15.51 -1.67 1.42
N ASP A 421 14.78 -0.62 1.08
CA ASP A 421 14.17 0.33 2.00
C ASP A 421 14.99 0.61 3.27
N ASP A 422 15.80 1.67 3.20
CA ASP A 422 16.74 2.14 4.22
C ASP A 422 16.06 2.70 5.48
N GLY A 423 14.76 2.47 5.68
CA GLY A 423 14.10 2.55 6.98
C GLY A 423 14.28 3.89 7.72
N ARG A 424 14.54 4.99 7.02
CA ARG A 424 14.81 6.27 7.68
C ARG A 424 13.53 6.97 8.07
N ALA A 425 13.32 6.95 9.37
CA ALA A 425 12.42 7.84 10.06
C ALA A 425 12.90 9.30 10.06
N HIS A 426 11.92 10.19 9.99
CA HIS A 426 12.06 11.61 10.27
C HIS A 426 12.62 11.86 11.67
N GLU A 427 13.82 12.43 11.76
CA GLU A 427 14.27 13.15 12.96
C GLU A 427 13.84 14.63 12.86
N GLY A 428 12.81 14.98 13.63
CA GLY A 428 12.57 16.35 14.07
C GLY A 428 13.49 16.67 15.24
N GLY A 429 14.31 17.72 15.10
CA GLY A 429 15.31 18.09 16.09
C GLY A 429 14.78 18.89 17.28
N GLY A 430 15.63 18.94 18.33
CA GLY A 430 15.83 20.13 19.14
C GLY A 430 15.75 19.95 20.65
N GLY A 431 16.87 20.25 21.34
CA GLY A 431 16.84 20.70 22.74
C GLY A 431 18.03 20.25 23.59
N GLY A 432 19.04 21.11 23.74
CA GLY A 432 20.26 20.84 24.52
C GLY A 432 20.15 21.08 26.04
N GLY A 433 21.20 20.67 26.75
CA GLY A 433 21.53 21.19 28.09
C GLY A 433 22.22 20.23 29.06
N GLY A 434 23.53 20.40 29.26
CA GLY A 434 24.14 20.42 30.61
C GLY A 434 24.37 19.11 31.39
N ARG A 435 25.62 18.61 31.31
CA ARG A 435 26.43 17.88 32.33
C ARG A 435 25.78 17.49 33.67
N ARG A 436 25.89 16.20 34.06
CA ARG A 436 26.83 15.69 35.09
C ARG A 436 26.79 14.16 35.25
N SER A 437 27.94 13.65 35.66
CA SER A 437 28.41 12.27 35.83
C SER A 437 27.68 11.41 36.88
N HIS A 438 27.66 10.08 36.69
CA HIS A 438 28.33 9.11 37.58
C HIS A 438 28.40 7.70 36.97
N GLU A 439 29.45 6.99 37.40
CA GLU A 439 30.09 5.82 36.82
C GLU A 439 29.37 4.48 37.04
N ARG A 440 29.58 3.52 36.12
CA ARG A 440 29.94 2.13 36.47
C ARG A 440 30.60 1.35 35.32
N LYS A 441 31.93 1.20 35.48
CA LYS A 441 32.87 0.13 35.05
C LYS A 441 32.53 -0.74 33.82
N SER A 442 33.17 -0.43 32.69
CA SER A 442 33.50 -1.36 31.61
C SER A 442 34.90 -1.95 31.79
N LEU A 443 35.06 -3.26 31.56
CA LEU A 443 36.35 -3.95 31.42
C LEU A 443 37.07 -3.53 30.11
N PRO A 444 38.41 -3.54 30.04
CA PRO A 444 39.15 -3.00 28.91
C PRO A 444 39.19 -3.99 27.73
N PRO A 445 38.96 -3.55 26.48
CA PRO A 445 39.33 -4.33 25.31
C PRO A 445 40.84 -4.18 25.03
N HIS A 446 41.49 -5.30 24.75
CA HIS A 446 42.87 -5.36 24.29
C HIS A 446 43.00 -4.65 22.94
N SER A 447 43.87 -3.63 22.86
CA SER A 447 44.26 -2.99 21.61
C SER A 447 45.23 -3.88 20.84
N ALA A 448 44.88 -4.26 19.61
CA ALA A 448 45.85 -4.76 18.63
C ALA A 448 46.70 -3.57 18.11
N PRO A 449 48.00 -3.77 17.81
CA PRO A 449 48.86 -2.69 17.31
C PRO A 449 48.49 -2.27 15.88
N PRO A 450 48.69 -1.00 15.51
CA PRO A 450 48.42 -0.51 14.15
C PRO A 450 49.41 -1.11 13.13
N LEU A 451 48.88 -1.52 11.97
CA LEU A 451 49.67 -1.91 10.80
C LEU A 451 50.20 -0.65 10.09
N GLU A 452 51.49 -0.63 9.77
CA GLU A 452 52.10 0.42 8.94
C GLU A 452 51.61 0.35 7.48
N PRO A 453 51.48 1.50 6.78
CA PRO A 453 51.07 1.55 5.38
C PRO A 453 52.19 1.02 4.45
N PRO A 454 51.84 0.41 3.30
CA PRO A 454 52.83 -0.09 2.34
C PRO A 454 53.53 1.06 1.60
N PRO A 455 54.76 0.84 1.10
CA PRO A 455 55.51 1.87 0.38
C PRO A 455 54.89 2.20 -0.98
N PRO A 456 55.02 3.44 -1.47
CA PRO A 456 54.41 3.87 -2.73
C PRO A 456 55.06 3.20 -3.94
N SER A 457 54.22 2.66 -4.82
CA SER A 457 54.59 2.08 -6.10
C SER A 457 54.95 3.14 -7.15
N PHE A 458 56.08 2.92 -7.81
CA PHE A 458 56.62 3.66 -8.95
C PHE A 458 55.65 3.70 -10.14
N VAL A 459 55.48 4.85 -10.78
CA VAL A 459 54.80 5.02 -12.08
C VAL A 459 55.85 5.49 -13.11
N PRO A 460 55.91 4.92 -14.33
CA PRO A 460 56.87 5.33 -15.35
C PRO A 460 56.47 6.64 -16.04
N GLU A 461 57.46 7.49 -16.31
CA GLU A 461 57.32 8.78 -17.00
C GLU A 461 56.96 8.61 -18.49
N GLY A 462 55.90 9.31 -18.92
CA GLY A 462 55.64 9.69 -20.32
C GLY A 462 55.87 11.20 -20.50
N PRO A 463 56.11 11.71 -21.72
CA PRO A 463 56.80 12.96 -21.95
C PRO A 463 55.94 14.17 -21.57
N GLY A 464 56.17 14.67 -20.36
CA GLY A 464 55.65 15.95 -19.90
C GLY A 464 56.39 17.10 -20.57
N VAL A 465 55.63 17.98 -21.22
CA VAL A 465 56.09 19.31 -21.61
C VAL A 465 56.59 20.02 -20.35
N VAL A 466 57.89 20.32 -20.30
CA VAL A 466 58.51 21.06 -19.21
C VAL A 466 58.00 22.50 -19.26
N ILE A 467 57.04 22.84 -18.39
CA ILE A 467 56.76 24.24 -18.05
C ILE A 467 57.90 24.69 -17.13
N PRO A 468 58.66 25.74 -17.48
CA PRO A 468 59.77 26.19 -16.66
C PRO A 468 59.26 26.61 -15.29
N ALA A 469 59.92 26.11 -14.23
CA ALA A 469 59.65 26.47 -12.85
C ALA A 469 59.77 28.00 -12.70
N LEU A 470 58.63 28.67 -12.56
CA LEU A 470 58.56 30.03 -12.06
C LEU A 470 58.67 29.98 -10.54
N ASP A 471 59.68 30.66 -10.01
CA ASP A 471 59.87 30.90 -8.59
C ASP A 471 58.70 31.79 -8.09
N LEU A 472 57.69 31.16 -7.48
CA LEU A 472 56.51 31.84 -6.95
C LEU A 472 56.45 31.60 -5.45
N ARG A 473 57.08 32.51 -4.71
CA ARG A 473 56.81 32.69 -3.28
C ARG A 473 55.59 33.60 -3.14
N ASP A 474 54.67 33.21 -2.26
CA ASP A 474 53.62 34.02 -1.64
C ASP A 474 52.34 34.33 -2.43
N GLY A 475 51.30 33.49 -2.28
CA GLY A 475 49.95 33.90 -1.81
C GLY A 475 49.17 35.09 -2.43
N TRP A 476 49.58 35.65 -3.57
CA TRP A 476 49.05 36.91 -4.12
C TRP A 476 47.69 36.80 -4.87
N ILE A 477 47.20 35.57 -5.09
CA ILE A 477 45.90 35.29 -5.71
C ILE A 477 44.95 34.77 -4.63
N SER A 478 43.82 35.46 -4.46
CA SER A 478 42.65 34.97 -3.72
C SER A 478 41.60 34.49 -4.71
N MET A 479 40.91 33.39 -4.40
CA MET A 479 39.90 32.81 -5.29
C MET A 479 38.65 32.47 -4.50
N VAL A 480 37.48 32.85 -5.04
CA VAL A 480 36.18 32.52 -4.46
C VAL A 480 35.24 32.13 -5.59
N TRP A 481 34.49 31.05 -5.40
CA TRP A 481 33.42 30.68 -6.31
C TRP A 481 32.34 31.76 -6.28
N GLN A 482 31.93 32.28 -7.45
CA GLN A 482 30.84 33.26 -7.51
C GLN A 482 29.49 32.65 -7.13
N GLN A 483 29.34 31.34 -7.34
CA GLN A 483 28.18 30.56 -6.92
C GLN A 483 28.66 29.46 -5.98
N GLU A 484 28.08 29.36 -4.78
CA GLU A 484 28.38 28.26 -3.85
C GLU A 484 27.82 26.91 -4.36
N GLU A 485 26.82 26.94 -5.24
CA GLU A 485 26.17 25.76 -5.81
C GLU A 485 26.09 25.83 -7.34
N LEU A 486 26.52 24.76 -8.00
CA LEU A 486 26.67 24.65 -9.45
C LEU A 486 25.99 23.39 -9.94
N TRP A 487 25.34 23.40 -11.10
CA TRP A 487 24.72 22.18 -11.66
C TRP A 487 25.62 21.53 -12.69
N CYS A 488 25.41 20.23 -12.94
CA CYS A 488 26.33 19.36 -13.69
C CYS A 488 26.72 19.73 -15.13
N SER A 489 26.21 20.85 -15.58
CA SER A 489 26.06 21.24 -16.97
C SER A 489 25.83 22.76 -17.08
N GLU A 490 26.08 23.49 -15.99
CA GLU A 490 26.24 24.94 -15.94
C GLU A 490 27.74 25.25 -15.73
N PRO A 491 28.30 26.30 -16.38
CA PRO A 491 29.70 26.68 -16.16
C PRO A 491 29.89 27.20 -14.74
N ALA A 492 30.98 26.78 -14.11
CA ALA A 492 31.41 27.26 -12.81
C ALA A 492 32.14 28.58 -12.96
N THR A 493 31.78 29.62 -12.20
CA THR A 493 32.48 30.90 -12.30
C THR A 493 33.35 31.12 -11.07
N LEU A 494 34.66 31.23 -11.28
CA LEU A 494 35.63 31.48 -10.24
C LEU A 494 36.08 32.94 -10.33
N LEU A 495 35.87 33.71 -9.25
CA LEU A 495 36.39 35.06 -9.14
C LEU A 495 37.80 34.99 -8.55
N CYS A 496 38.77 35.57 -9.25
CA CYS A 496 40.15 35.64 -8.81
C CYS A 496 40.52 37.10 -8.56
N THR A 497 40.82 37.43 -7.31
CA THR A 497 41.32 38.75 -6.91
C THR A 497 42.82 38.68 -6.76
N VAL A 498 43.49 39.69 -7.31
CA VAL A 498 44.94 39.69 -7.45
C VAL A 498 45.53 40.88 -6.71
N ALA A 499 46.18 40.63 -5.58
CA ALA A 499 46.83 41.68 -4.80
C ALA A 499 48.25 41.90 -5.32
N SER A 500 48.51 43.07 -5.91
CA SER A 500 49.85 43.52 -6.35
C SER A 500 50.58 42.53 -7.30
N PRO A 501 50.03 42.20 -8.48
CA PRO A 501 50.68 41.26 -9.39
C PRO A 501 52.02 41.82 -9.90
N PRO A 502 53.13 41.06 -9.83
CA PRO A 502 54.35 41.43 -10.52
C PRO A 502 54.09 41.58 -12.04
N PRO A 503 54.70 42.56 -12.73
CA PRO A 503 54.49 42.76 -14.16
C PRO A 503 54.78 41.50 -14.98
N GLY A 504 53.79 40.99 -15.74
CA GLY A 504 53.93 39.80 -16.59
C GLY A 504 53.67 38.46 -15.91
N SER A 505 53.16 38.44 -14.67
CA SER A 505 52.89 37.22 -13.92
C SER A 505 51.85 36.29 -14.56
N ARG A 506 52.13 34.99 -14.51
CA ARG A 506 51.24 33.90 -14.94
C ARG A 506 51.02 32.94 -13.77
N ALA A 507 49.79 32.48 -13.60
CA ALA A 507 49.45 31.42 -12.65
C ALA A 507 48.58 30.36 -13.33
N ALA A 508 48.60 29.14 -12.82
CA ALA A 508 47.66 28.10 -13.21
C ALA A 508 46.70 27.83 -12.05
N ILE A 509 45.42 27.67 -12.39
CA ILE A 509 44.37 27.26 -11.46
C ILE A 509 44.02 25.82 -11.77
N PHE A 510 44.05 24.97 -10.76
CA PHE A 510 43.67 23.56 -10.81
C PHE A 510 42.39 23.36 -10.04
N ILE A 511 41.42 22.64 -10.60
CA ILE A 511 40.19 22.25 -9.92
C ILE A 511 40.30 20.78 -9.56
N HIS A 512 40.06 20.49 -8.29
CA HIS A 512 40.13 19.15 -7.73
C HIS A 512 38.77 18.68 -7.23
N ASP A 513 38.49 17.40 -7.42
CA ASP A 513 37.44 16.67 -6.71
C ASP A 513 37.90 16.45 -5.26
N ASN A 514 37.14 16.95 -4.29
CA ASN A 514 37.53 16.83 -2.89
C ASN A 514 37.35 15.40 -2.32
N VAL A 515 36.65 14.52 -3.03
CA VAL A 515 36.38 13.16 -2.54
C VAL A 515 37.54 12.22 -2.84
N ASP A 516 38.14 12.30 -4.03
CA ASP A 516 39.25 11.42 -4.44
C ASP A 516 40.55 12.18 -4.81
N GLY A 517 40.53 13.51 -4.79
CA GLY A 517 41.68 14.36 -5.08
C GLY A 517 41.97 14.53 -6.58
N THR A 518 41.17 13.93 -7.46
CA THR A 518 41.39 13.95 -8.91
C THR A 518 41.33 15.38 -9.44
N MET A 519 42.32 15.77 -10.25
CA MET A 519 42.28 17.04 -10.97
C MET A 519 41.27 16.94 -12.12
N LEU A 520 40.18 17.70 -12.03
CA LEU A 520 39.10 17.69 -13.02
C LEU A 520 39.36 18.67 -14.17
N HIS A 521 40.02 19.80 -13.89
CA HIS A 521 40.30 20.83 -14.88
C HIS A 521 41.50 21.66 -14.47
N HIS A 522 42.18 22.28 -15.44
CA HIS A 522 43.19 23.29 -15.18
C HIS A 522 43.07 24.42 -16.21
N THR A 523 43.29 25.66 -15.76
CA THR A 523 43.27 26.82 -16.64
C THR A 523 44.41 27.79 -16.29
N GLY A 524 45.05 28.33 -17.33
CA GLY A 524 46.06 29.36 -17.19
C GLY A 524 45.41 30.73 -17.02
N VAL A 525 46.04 31.58 -16.20
CA VAL A 525 45.51 32.87 -15.83
C VAL A 525 46.58 33.95 -15.94
N PHE A 526 46.22 35.06 -16.58
CA PHE A 526 47.10 36.21 -16.80
C PHE A 526 46.52 37.44 -16.10
N ALA A 527 47.21 37.93 -15.06
CA ALA A 527 46.74 39.10 -14.32
C ALA A 527 47.04 40.40 -15.09
N ARG A 528 45.99 41.16 -15.41
CA ARG A 528 46.05 42.59 -15.74
C ARG A 528 45.04 43.31 -14.84
N ASP A 529 45.50 44.30 -14.09
CA ASP A 529 44.68 45.31 -13.43
C ASP A 529 43.63 44.82 -12.39
N GLY A 530 44.12 44.21 -11.30
CA GLY A 530 43.40 44.16 -10.01
C GLY A 530 42.40 43.02 -9.80
N GLU A 531 41.52 42.70 -10.76
CA GLU A 531 40.55 41.58 -10.65
C GLU A 531 40.14 41.05 -12.03
N PHE A 532 39.94 39.73 -12.15
CA PHE A 532 39.27 39.14 -13.30
C PHE A 532 38.47 37.90 -12.88
N SER A 533 37.43 37.58 -13.65
CA SER A 533 36.64 36.37 -13.45
C SER A 533 37.01 35.35 -14.52
N VAL A 534 37.26 34.11 -14.09
CA VAL A 534 37.51 32.98 -14.99
C VAL A 534 36.29 32.08 -14.97
N GLN A 535 35.63 31.96 -16.12
CA GLN A 535 34.60 30.92 -16.30
C GLN A 535 35.28 29.59 -16.58
N VAL A 536 34.97 28.61 -15.76
CA VAL A 536 35.47 27.24 -15.88
C VAL A 536 34.31 26.33 -16.22
N SER A 537 34.34 25.76 -17.42
CA SER A 537 33.31 24.81 -17.86
C SER A 537 33.65 23.42 -17.36
N LEU A 538 33.17 23.09 -16.16
CA LEU A 538 33.16 21.72 -15.66
C LEU A 538 31.94 21.02 -16.28
N CYS A 539 32.13 20.39 -17.43
CA CYS A 539 31.13 19.53 -18.06
C CYS A 539 31.53 18.07 -17.82
N ASP A 540 30.61 17.12 -18.03
CA ASP A 540 30.90 15.67 -18.04
C ASP A 540 31.21 15.01 -16.71
N LEU A 541 30.86 15.66 -15.61
CA LEU A 541 30.82 14.99 -14.33
C LEU A 541 29.50 14.22 -14.24
N LEU A 542 29.59 12.89 -14.22
CA LEU A 542 28.48 12.01 -13.87
C LEU A 542 28.50 11.79 -12.36
N PRO A 543 27.34 11.72 -11.70
CA PRO A 543 27.28 11.36 -10.28
C PRO A 543 27.87 9.96 -10.07
N ARG A 544 28.63 9.77 -8.99
CA ARG A 544 29.16 8.46 -8.62
C ARG A 544 28.06 7.56 -8.05
N PRO A 545 28.15 6.24 -8.28
CA PRO A 545 27.32 5.27 -7.59
C PRO A 545 27.62 5.29 -6.08
N LEU A 546 26.57 5.38 -5.30
CA LEU A 546 26.57 5.13 -3.86
C LEU A 546 25.97 3.74 -3.60
N PRO A 547 26.18 3.14 -2.40
CA PRO A 547 25.55 1.87 -2.05
C PRO A 547 24.01 1.86 -2.24
N VAL A 548 23.37 3.03 -2.06
CA VAL A 548 21.97 3.27 -2.42
C VAL A 548 21.93 4.54 -3.28
N GLY A 549 21.84 4.35 -4.59
CA GLY A 549 21.61 5.42 -5.57
C GLY A 549 22.86 6.11 -6.11
N LEU A 550 22.73 7.40 -6.41
CA LEU A 550 23.78 8.23 -7.00
C LEU A 550 24.08 9.43 -6.09
N GLU A 551 25.33 9.91 -6.08
CA GLU A 551 25.68 11.08 -5.27
C GLU A 551 24.91 12.34 -5.75
N ASP A 552 24.27 13.06 -4.82
CA ASP A 552 23.47 14.25 -5.15
C ASP A 552 24.33 15.49 -5.42
N LYS A 553 25.51 15.53 -4.79
CA LYS A 553 26.44 16.67 -4.88
C LYS A 553 27.89 16.24 -4.74
N ARG A 554 28.77 16.97 -5.40
CA ARG A 554 30.21 16.76 -5.37
C ARG A 554 30.94 18.07 -5.04
N PRO A 555 31.64 18.15 -3.89
CA PRO A 555 32.37 19.34 -3.51
C PRO A 555 33.65 19.49 -4.33
N LEU A 556 33.83 20.65 -4.96
CA LEU A 556 34.99 20.97 -5.77
C LEU A 556 35.74 22.16 -5.19
N THR A 557 37.06 22.06 -5.19
CA THR A 557 37.92 23.17 -4.78
C THR A 557 38.84 23.57 -5.92
N ALA A 558 39.17 24.86 -5.96
CA ALA A 558 40.17 25.35 -6.88
C ALA A 558 41.43 25.74 -6.10
N GLN A 559 42.59 25.39 -6.64
CA GLN A 559 43.89 25.67 -6.05
C GLN A 559 44.79 26.35 -7.10
N ALA A 560 45.44 27.45 -6.72
CA ALA A 560 46.47 28.06 -7.55
C ALA A 560 47.79 27.29 -7.43
N SER A 561 48.56 27.21 -8.52
CA SER A 561 49.82 26.43 -8.65
C SER A 561 50.81 26.56 -7.49
N THR A 562 50.84 27.70 -6.81
CA THR A 562 51.71 27.99 -5.65
C THR A 562 50.98 28.85 -4.61
N GLY A 563 49.66 28.70 -4.46
CA GLY A 563 48.81 29.58 -3.65
C GLY A 563 47.73 28.86 -2.85
N PRO A 564 46.91 29.62 -2.09
CA PRO A 564 45.85 29.07 -1.26
C PRO A 564 44.74 28.44 -2.11
N GLN A 565 44.10 27.42 -1.54
CA GLN A 565 42.87 26.82 -2.06
C GLN A 565 41.68 27.74 -1.78
N THR A 566 40.61 27.62 -2.57
CA THR A 566 39.34 28.32 -2.31
C THR A 566 38.89 28.10 -0.86
N PRO A 567 38.50 29.16 -0.12
CA PRO A 567 38.21 29.08 1.32
C PRO A 567 36.98 28.20 1.62
N LYS A 568 36.08 28.03 0.65
CA LYS A 568 35.00 27.04 0.68
C LYS A 568 34.95 26.29 -0.66
N PRO A 569 34.68 24.97 -0.66
CA PRO A 569 34.32 24.24 -1.87
C PRO A 569 33.03 24.78 -2.48
N ALA A 570 32.89 24.68 -3.81
CA ALA A 570 31.58 24.79 -4.46
C ALA A 570 30.95 23.40 -4.58
N ASP A 571 29.66 23.30 -4.28
CA ASP A 571 28.92 22.05 -4.39
C ASP A 571 28.36 21.91 -5.81
N PHE A 572 28.89 20.93 -6.54
CA PHE A 572 28.45 20.58 -7.88
C PHE A 572 27.30 19.56 -7.79
N ARG A 573 26.06 20.00 -8.01
CA ARG A 573 24.81 19.25 -7.84
C ARG A 573 24.42 18.46 -9.09
N PHE A 574 23.88 17.27 -8.85
CA PHE A 574 23.28 16.40 -9.84
C PHE A 574 21.77 16.29 -9.57
N ILE A 575 20.97 16.25 -10.64
CA ILE A 575 19.54 15.96 -10.51
C ILE A 575 19.44 14.43 -10.53
N VAL A 576 19.59 13.77 -9.38
CA VAL A 576 19.50 12.31 -9.30
C VAL A 576 18.29 11.85 -8.51
N SER A 577 17.81 12.66 -7.57
CA SER A 577 16.63 12.41 -6.76
C SER A 577 15.81 13.70 -6.60
N LEU A 578 14.52 13.66 -6.93
CA LEU A 578 13.57 14.77 -6.70
C LEU A 578 12.26 14.22 -6.15
N PRO A 579 11.56 14.98 -5.28
CA PRO A 579 10.25 14.60 -4.78
C PRO A 579 9.20 14.52 -5.89
N ARG A 580 8.03 13.96 -5.57
CA ARG A 580 6.93 13.71 -6.50
C ARG A 580 6.15 14.97 -6.85
N LEU A 581 5.87 15.15 -8.15
CA LEU A 581 4.96 16.16 -8.68
C LEU A 581 3.76 15.49 -9.39
N SER A 582 2.56 15.88 -8.99
CA SER A 582 1.33 15.52 -9.71
C SER A 582 1.12 16.42 -10.92
N TYR A 583 0.90 15.80 -12.08
CA TYR A 583 0.58 16.47 -13.34
C TYR A 583 -0.86 16.13 -13.73
N ALA A 584 -1.66 17.18 -14.00
CA ALA A 584 -3.06 17.05 -14.39
C ALA A 584 -3.39 18.10 -15.45
N GLU A 585 -3.42 17.71 -16.73
CA GLU A 585 -3.77 18.59 -17.84
C GLU A 585 -4.56 17.82 -18.92
N GLY A 586 -5.75 18.30 -19.26
CA GLY A 586 -6.65 17.60 -20.18
C GLY A 586 -7.05 16.21 -19.65
N ILE A 587 -6.73 15.17 -20.40
CA ILE A 587 -6.97 13.76 -20.04
C ILE A 587 -5.76 13.10 -19.33
N ALA A 588 -4.64 13.83 -19.19
CA ALA A 588 -3.42 13.31 -18.60
C ALA A 588 -3.33 13.57 -17.10
N HIS A 589 -3.20 12.49 -16.30
CA HIS A 589 -3.24 12.54 -14.84
C HIS A 589 -2.24 11.60 -14.19
N PHE A 590 -0.96 11.95 -14.14
CA PHE A 590 0.07 11.08 -13.58
C PHE A 590 1.01 11.84 -12.65
N ASP A 591 1.70 11.10 -11.81
CA ASP A 591 2.75 11.62 -10.96
C ASP A 591 4.12 11.33 -11.56
N ILE A 592 5.03 12.29 -11.41
CA ILE A 592 6.40 12.17 -11.89
C ILE A 592 7.37 12.46 -10.75
N HIS A 593 8.42 11.66 -10.64
CA HIS A 593 9.53 11.90 -9.75
C HIS A 593 10.85 11.44 -10.39
N ILE A 594 11.98 11.85 -9.83
CA ILE A 594 13.30 11.42 -10.31
C ILE A 594 13.95 10.60 -9.20
N ARG A 595 14.49 9.43 -9.56
CA ARG A 595 15.29 8.59 -8.66
C ARG A 595 16.39 7.91 -9.45
N ASP A 596 17.61 7.96 -8.95
CA ASP A 596 18.80 7.36 -9.56
C ASP A 596 19.00 7.76 -11.02
N HIS A 597 18.77 9.04 -11.32
CA HIS A 597 18.84 9.59 -12.68
C HIS A 597 17.78 8.99 -13.64
N ARG A 598 16.74 8.32 -13.10
CA ARG A 598 15.59 7.79 -13.84
C ARG A 598 14.37 8.66 -13.56
N VAL A 599 13.55 8.91 -14.58
CA VAL A 599 12.24 9.55 -14.43
C VAL A 599 11.22 8.46 -14.17
N LEU A 600 10.66 8.43 -12.97
CA LEU A 600 9.63 7.49 -12.56
C LEU A 600 8.27 8.15 -12.77
N ILE A 601 7.42 7.51 -13.57
CA ILE A 601 6.04 7.92 -13.80
C ILE A 601 5.14 6.96 -13.06
N ASP A 602 4.40 7.46 -12.06
CA ASP A 602 3.37 6.69 -11.38
C ASP A 602 2.00 7.11 -11.92
N HIS A 603 1.30 6.18 -12.54
CA HIS A 603 -0.08 6.42 -12.95
C HIS A 603 -1.02 5.44 -12.25
N GLY A 604 -2.08 5.99 -11.66
CA GLY A 604 -3.20 5.21 -11.15
C GLY A 604 -4.28 5.13 -12.22
N ILE A 605 -4.60 3.93 -12.68
CA ILE A 605 -5.74 3.71 -13.59
C ILE A 605 -6.85 3.00 -12.84
N GLY A 606 -8.03 3.59 -12.85
CA GLY A 606 -9.24 2.99 -12.32
C GLY A 606 -9.79 1.94 -13.29
N TYR A 607 -9.99 0.71 -12.84
CA TYR A 607 -10.71 -0.32 -13.62
C TYR A 607 -12.11 -0.56 -13.05
N ILE A 608 -13.08 -0.85 -13.93
CA ILE A 608 -14.47 -1.10 -13.56
C ILE A 608 -14.71 -2.61 -13.47
N ARG A 609 -15.19 -3.06 -12.31
CA ARG A 609 -15.55 -4.46 -12.06
C ARG A 609 -16.84 -4.82 -12.82
N GLY A 610 -16.68 -5.26 -14.07
CA GLY A 610 -17.79 -5.66 -14.94
C GLY A 610 -17.61 -5.29 -16.42
N ALA A 611 -16.59 -4.51 -16.77
CA ALA A 611 -16.28 -4.20 -18.15
C ALA A 611 -15.44 -5.33 -18.79
N MET A 612 -16.07 -6.00 -19.75
CA MET A 612 -15.49 -6.67 -20.92
C MET A 612 -14.43 -7.79 -20.66
N ALA A 613 -14.97 -9.01 -20.70
CA ALA A 613 -14.45 -10.33 -21.06
C ALA A 613 -13.17 -10.89 -20.41
N TYR A 614 -13.36 -12.07 -19.81
CA TYR A 614 -12.48 -13.26 -19.85
C TYR A 614 -12.55 -13.91 -21.23
N LYS A 615 -11.56 -14.74 -21.58
CA LYS A 615 -11.75 -15.79 -22.58
C LYS A 615 -12.37 -17.01 -21.87
N ILE A 616 -13.69 -17.10 -21.77
CA ILE A 616 -14.39 -18.39 -21.67
C ILE A 616 -14.90 -18.69 -23.07
N LYS A 617 -14.46 -19.82 -23.63
CA LYS A 617 -14.99 -20.24 -24.92
C LYS A 617 -16.44 -20.72 -24.69
N LEU A 618 -17.41 -19.80 -24.73
CA LEU A 618 -18.85 -20.09 -24.62
C LEU A 618 -19.32 -21.15 -25.63
N GLY A 619 -18.54 -21.40 -26.69
CA GLY A 619 -18.81 -22.49 -27.64
C GLY A 619 -18.88 -23.90 -27.02
N SER A 620 -18.44 -24.11 -25.77
CA SER A 620 -18.64 -25.37 -25.05
C SER A 620 -19.95 -25.43 -24.24
N LEU A 621 -20.61 -24.29 -24.02
CA LEU A 621 -21.82 -24.13 -23.20
C LEU A 621 -23.06 -23.77 -24.04
N VAL A 622 -22.88 -23.46 -25.33
CA VAL A 622 -23.93 -23.18 -26.30
C VAL A 622 -23.99 -24.33 -27.31
N PRO A 623 -25.11 -25.05 -27.47
CA PRO A 623 -25.21 -26.16 -28.42
C PRO A 623 -24.89 -25.72 -29.86
N GLU A 624 -24.04 -26.48 -30.56
CA GLU A 624 -23.51 -26.16 -31.91
C GLU A 624 -24.61 -25.93 -32.97
N ASP A 625 -25.79 -26.48 -32.72
CA ASP A 625 -27.01 -26.49 -33.53
C ASP A 625 -27.89 -25.23 -33.37
N THR A 626 -27.46 -24.24 -32.58
CA THR A 626 -28.27 -23.02 -32.28
C THR A 626 -28.16 -21.87 -33.29
N GLY A 627 -27.29 -21.98 -34.30
CA GLY A 627 -27.21 -21.03 -35.43
C GLY A 627 -26.78 -19.59 -35.07
N GLY A 628 -26.20 -19.37 -33.87
CA GLY A 628 -25.52 -18.11 -33.57
C GLY A 628 -24.35 -17.91 -34.53
N LEU A 629 -24.12 -16.69 -35.02
CA LEU A 629 -22.99 -16.35 -35.89
C LEU A 629 -21.66 -16.61 -35.15
N ILE A 630 -21.15 -17.83 -35.24
CA ILE A 630 -19.77 -18.19 -34.92
C ILE A 630 -18.95 -17.82 -36.17
N GLY A 631 -18.74 -16.53 -36.40
CA GLY A 631 -18.15 -16.11 -37.67
C GLY A 631 -18.03 -14.60 -37.83
N GLY A 632 -17.27 -13.96 -36.95
CA GLY A 632 -16.80 -12.58 -37.11
C GLY A 632 -15.56 -12.41 -36.23
N THR A 633 -14.40 -12.23 -36.84
CA THR A 633 -13.11 -12.08 -36.16
C THR A 633 -12.98 -10.68 -35.57
N PHE A 634 -13.53 -10.51 -34.36
CA PHE A 634 -13.05 -9.48 -33.44
C PHE A 634 -11.77 -9.99 -32.77
N ASP A 635 -10.81 -9.09 -32.52
CA ASP A 635 -9.49 -9.35 -31.90
C ASP A 635 -9.59 -10.17 -30.60
N GLY A 636 -9.69 -11.49 -30.75
CA GLY A 636 -9.42 -12.48 -29.72
C GLY A 636 -10.31 -12.48 -28.48
N SER A 637 -11.56 -11.99 -28.50
CA SER A 637 -12.46 -12.07 -27.33
C SER A 637 -13.70 -12.94 -27.59
N SER A 638 -13.84 -13.99 -26.78
CA SER A 638 -15.07 -14.80 -26.67
C SER A 638 -15.53 -14.74 -25.22
N ASP A 639 -16.48 -13.85 -24.93
CA ASP A 639 -17.40 -13.87 -23.77
C ASP A 639 -18.29 -12.63 -23.77
N TRP A 640 -19.30 -12.68 -24.62
CA TRP A 640 -20.40 -11.72 -24.57
C TRP A 640 -21.69 -12.51 -24.35
N ARG A 641 -22.63 -11.97 -23.57
CA ARG A 641 -24.00 -12.48 -23.59
C ARG A 641 -24.62 -12.04 -24.92
N TYR A 642 -24.44 -12.86 -25.94
CA TYR A 642 -24.85 -12.55 -27.30
C TYR A 642 -26.35 -12.28 -27.36
N ALA A 643 -26.74 -11.33 -28.22
CA ALA A 643 -28.07 -11.27 -28.76
C ALA A 643 -28.07 -11.95 -30.14
N ARG A 644 -29.06 -12.82 -30.43
CA ARG A 644 -29.30 -13.38 -31.76
C ARG A 644 -30.63 -12.87 -32.29
N ARG A 645 -30.81 -12.85 -33.62
CA ARG A 645 -32.14 -12.62 -34.21
C ARG A 645 -33.00 -13.87 -34.12
N ARG A 646 -34.27 -13.71 -33.76
CA ARG A 646 -35.27 -14.78 -33.78
C ARG A 646 -35.95 -14.81 -35.16
N GLY A 647 -35.33 -15.50 -36.11
CA GLY A 647 -35.86 -15.62 -37.47
C GLY A 647 -35.63 -14.37 -38.33
N ALA A 648 -36.54 -14.10 -39.28
CA ALA A 648 -36.42 -13.01 -40.25
C ALA A 648 -36.91 -11.63 -39.73
N SER A 649 -37.45 -11.55 -38.52
CA SER A 649 -37.87 -10.29 -37.89
C SER A 649 -36.70 -9.58 -37.19
N ASN A 650 -36.88 -8.31 -36.82
CA ASN A 650 -35.92 -7.56 -35.98
C ASN A 650 -35.99 -7.96 -34.49
N ASP A 651 -36.63 -9.08 -34.15
CA ASP A 651 -36.75 -9.54 -32.78
C ASP A 651 -35.43 -10.14 -32.31
N LEU A 652 -34.89 -9.63 -31.20
CA LEU A 652 -33.65 -10.10 -30.59
C LEU A 652 -33.95 -11.06 -29.44
N ASP A 653 -33.16 -12.13 -29.33
CA ASP A 653 -33.03 -12.98 -28.14
C ASP A 653 -31.68 -12.73 -27.51
N TYR A 654 -31.54 -12.69 -26.19
CA TYR A 654 -30.26 -12.71 -25.50
C TYR A 654 -30.01 -14.06 -24.80
N TRP A 655 -28.75 -14.45 -24.62
CA TRP A 655 -28.40 -15.66 -23.86
C TRP A 655 -28.32 -15.33 -22.35
N ASP A 656 -29.15 -15.97 -21.53
CA ASP A 656 -29.21 -15.73 -20.08
C ASP A 656 -28.15 -16.52 -19.27
N GLY A 657 -27.41 -17.39 -19.94
CA GLY A 657 -26.45 -18.35 -19.37
C GLY A 657 -26.95 -19.80 -19.39
N VAL A 658 -28.25 -20.03 -19.62
CA VAL A 658 -28.91 -21.34 -19.61
C VAL A 658 -29.75 -21.56 -20.87
N ALA A 659 -30.45 -20.53 -21.36
CA ALA A 659 -31.30 -20.58 -22.55
C ALA A 659 -31.35 -19.23 -23.29
N TRP A 660 -31.78 -19.27 -24.55
CA TRP A 660 -32.11 -18.06 -25.32
C TRP A 660 -33.44 -17.48 -24.81
N ARG A 661 -33.41 -16.21 -24.41
CA ARG A 661 -34.57 -15.48 -23.93
C ARG A 661 -34.89 -14.32 -24.87
N PRO A 662 -36.17 -14.04 -25.16
CA PRO A 662 -36.56 -12.82 -25.82
C PRO A 662 -35.95 -11.60 -25.14
N VAL A 663 -35.41 -10.66 -25.91
CA VAL A 663 -35.28 -9.29 -25.44
C VAL A 663 -36.71 -8.80 -25.15
N PRO A 664 -36.97 -8.22 -23.97
CA PRO A 664 -38.33 -7.89 -23.58
C PRO A 664 -39.03 -6.93 -24.55
N GLN A 665 -40.33 -7.16 -24.75
CA GLN A 665 -41.18 -6.39 -25.66
C GLN A 665 -41.35 -4.96 -25.10
N GLY A 666 -40.48 -4.04 -25.52
CA GLY A 666 -40.36 -2.69 -24.94
C GLY A 666 -38.94 -2.12 -24.92
N PHE A 667 -37.92 -2.92 -25.23
CA PHE A 667 -36.58 -2.42 -25.50
C PHE A 667 -36.57 -1.61 -26.81
N ASN A 668 -36.15 -0.34 -26.72
CA ASN A 668 -36.07 0.57 -27.87
C ASN A 668 -34.64 1.12 -27.95
N ASP A 669 -33.84 0.69 -28.92
CA ASP A 669 -32.48 1.21 -29.17
C ASP A 669 -32.57 2.46 -30.06
N PRO A 670 -32.36 3.68 -29.51
CA PRO A 670 -32.51 4.91 -30.28
C PRO A 670 -31.27 5.27 -31.12
N PHE A 671 -30.15 4.55 -30.94
CA PHE A 671 -28.87 4.89 -31.58
C PHE A 671 -28.50 3.97 -32.74
N GLY A 672 -29.19 2.83 -32.90
CA GLY A 672 -28.97 1.87 -33.98
C GLY A 672 -27.60 1.23 -33.82
N THR A 673 -27.55 0.11 -33.10
CA THR A 673 -26.38 -0.66 -32.64
C THR A 673 -25.44 -1.23 -33.72
N ARG A 674 -25.20 -0.51 -34.80
CA ARG A 674 -24.08 -0.75 -35.71
C ARG A 674 -22.80 -0.18 -35.09
N LEU A 675 -22.01 -1.05 -34.44
CA LEU A 675 -20.60 -0.90 -34.02
C LEU A 675 -20.30 -0.50 -32.55
N SER A 676 -21.31 -0.11 -31.78
CA SER A 676 -21.14 0.30 -30.37
C SER A 676 -22.04 -0.57 -29.49
N GLY A 677 -21.49 -1.59 -28.83
CA GLY A 677 -22.29 -2.43 -27.93
C GLY A 677 -22.88 -1.62 -26.78
N ILE A 678 -24.14 -1.85 -26.43
CA ILE A 678 -24.84 -1.23 -25.30
C ILE A 678 -24.60 -2.07 -24.06
N GLY A 679 -23.86 -1.55 -23.09
CA GLY A 679 -23.79 -2.09 -21.74
C GLY A 679 -25.07 -1.75 -20.95
N LEU A 680 -25.67 -2.78 -20.35
CA LEU A 680 -26.79 -2.72 -19.42
C LEU A 680 -26.28 -3.16 -18.06
N TRP A 681 -26.56 -2.42 -16.99
CA TRP A 681 -26.20 -2.84 -15.62
C TRP A 681 -27.30 -2.48 -14.61
N GLU A 682 -27.32 -3.15 -13.46
CA GLU A 682 -28.27 -2.85 -12.39
C GLU A 682 -27.66 -1.84 -11.39
N GLU A 683 -28.35 -0.71 -11.19
CA GLU A 683 -27.97 0.33 -10.26
C GLU A 683 -29.21 0.83 -9.48
N GLY A 684 -29.21 0.66 -8.16
CA GLY A 684 -30.34 1.07 -7.31
C GLY A 684 -31.66 0.36 -7.65
N GLY A 685 -31.61 -0.89 -8.12
CA GLY A 685 -32.78 -1.68 -8.52
C GLY A 685 -33.39 -1.28 -9.87
N LYS A 686 -32.67 -0.49 -10.67
CA LYS A 686 -33.05 -0.12 -12.04
C LYS A 686 -31.96 -0.54 -13.01
N VAL A 687 -32.35 -0.98 -14.20
CA VAL A 687 -31.39 -1.22 -15.29
C VAL A 687 -31.00 0.12 -15.90
N ARG A 688 -29.69 0.31 -16.10
CA ARG A 688 -29.02 1.51 -16.61
C ARG A 688 -28.13 1.16 -17.77
N THR A 689 -27.81 2.16 -18.59
CA THR A 689 -26.95 2.01 -19.78
C THR A 689 -26.07 3.24 -19.96
N GLN A 690 -24.97 3.09 -20.69
CA GLN A 690 -24.02 4.18 -20.96
C GLN A 690 -24.63 5.35 -21.74
N TYR A 691 -25.80 5.14 -22.38
CA TYR A 691 -26.51 6.16 -23.16
C TYR A 691 -27.75 6.73 -22.46
N GLY A 692 -27.94 6.45 -21.16
CA GLY A 692 -29.09 6.94 -20.39
C GLY A 692 -30.23 5.92 -20.21
N LYS A 693 -31.45 6.41 -19.92
CA LYS A 693 -32.63 5.60 -19.54
C LYS A 693 -33.17 4.76 -20.71
N LEU A 694 -32.54 3.63 -20.99
CA LEU A 694 -33.23 2.50 -21.63
C LEU A 694 -34.05 1.77 -20.57
N SER A 695 -35.33 1.51 -20.85
CA SER A 695 -36.18 0.69 -19.99
C SER A 695 -35.97 -0.78 -20.34
N TRP A 696 -35.18 -1.48 -19.55
CA TRP A 696 -35.20 -2.92 -19.55
C TRP A 696 -36.22 -3.37 -18.48
N PRO A 697 -37.33 -4.01 -18.89
CA PRO A 697 -38.48 -4.19 -18.00
C PRO A 697 -38.34 -5.34 -16.99
N ASP A 698 -37.42 -6.29 -17.22
CA ASP A 698 -37.24 -7.48 -16.37
C ASP A 698 -35.93 -7.42 -15.56
N PRO A 699 -35.84 -7.96 -14.34
CA PRO A 699 -34.57 -8.03 -13.61
C PRO A 699 -33.49 -8.79 -14.41
N LEU A 700 -32.25 -8.29 -14.42
CA LEU A 700 -31.14 -9.01 -15.07
C LEU A 700 -30.88 -10.34 -14.32
N PRO A 701 -30.62 -11.45 -15.04
CA PRO A 701 -30.29 -12.74 -14.41
C PRO A 701 -29.04 -12.65 -13.54
N ALA A 702 -28.93 -13.51 -12.52
CA ALA A 702 -27.72 -13.59 -11.71
C ALA A 702 -26.51 -14.00 -12.57
N TRP A 703 -25.41 -13.24 -12.48
CA TRP A 703 -24.15 -13.53 -13.15
C TRP A 703 -22.99 -13.04 -12.29
N GLU A 704 -21.98 -13.89 -12.12
CA GLU A 704 -20.78 -13.57 -11.35
C GLU A 704 -19.58 -13.62 -12.31
N PRO A 705 -19.03 -12.45 -12.71
CA PRO A 705 -17.88 -12.42 -13.61
C PRO A 705 -16.61 -12.76 -12.84
N SER A 706 -16.11 -13.98 -13.05
CA SER A 706 -14.74 -14.45 -12.78
C SER A 706 -14.21 -14.40 -11.33
N SER A 707 -13.33 -15.34 -10.98
CA SER A 707 -12.68 -15.39 -9.67
C SER A 707 -11.75 -14.19 -9.47
N LEU A 708 -11.74 -13.64 -8.25
CA LEU A 708 -10.85 -12.55 -7.81
C LEU A 708 -9.37 -12.80 -8.17
N GLU A 709 -8.96 -14.06 -8.22
CA GLU A 709 -7.61 -14.52 -8.50
C GLU A 709 -7.14 -14.16 -9.91
N VAL A 710 -7.98 -14.33 -10.93
CA VAL A 710 -7.55 -14.01 -12.29
C VAL A 710 -7.62 -12.50 -12.57
N LEU A 711 -8.46 -11.76 -11.84
CA LEU A 711 -8.46 -10.30 -11.86
C LEU A 711 -7.15 -9.74 -11.28
N ALA A 712 -6.60 -10.36 -10.24
CA ALA A 712 -5.29 -10.02 -9.72
C ALA A 712 -4.18 -10.29 -10.76
N ARG A 713 -4.20 -11.48 -11.38
CA ARG A 713 -3.21 -11.86 -12.40
C ARG A 713 -3.19 -10.94 -13.63
N ASN A 714 -4.35 -10.49 -14.11
CA ASN A 714 -4.39 -9.61 -15.29
C ASN A 714 -3.91 -8.20 -14.98
N ARG A 715 -4.21 -7.66 -13.79
CA ARG A 715 -3.67 -6.36 -13.34
C ARG A 715 -2.16 -6.40 -13.27
N GLU A 716 -1.60 -7.45 -12.68
CA GLU A 716 -0.16 -7.66 -12.60
C GLU A 716 0.46 -7.77 -14.01
N ARG A 717 -0.13 -8.60 -14.88
CA ARG A 717 0.33 -8.72 -16.28
C ARG A 717 0.31 -7.38 -17.00
N TRP A 718 -0.75 -6.60 -16.88
CA TRP A 718 -0.87 -5.29 -17.52
C TRP A 718 0.13 -4.27 -16.99
N SER A 719 0.34 -4.22 -15.67
CA SER A 719 1.36 -3.37 -15.06
C SER A 719 2.74 -3.71 -15.63
N ILE A 720 3.05 -5.02 -15.70
CA ILE A 720 4.30 -5.52 -16.28
C ILE A 720 4.39 -5.19 -17.77
N SER A 721 3.33 -5.38 -18.55
CA SER A 721 3.36 -5.19 -20.01
C SER A 721 3.40 -3.70 -20.39
N ILE A 722 2.66 -2.83 -19.71
CA ILE A 722 2.79 -1.38 -19.88
C ILE A 722 4.19 -0.94 -19.45
N GLY A 723 4.64 -1.35 -18.26
CA GLY A 723 5.96 -1.03 -17.75
C GLY A 723 7.06 -1.45 -18.72
N LYS A 724 7.08 -2.71 -19.19
CA LYS A 724 8.09 -3.20 -20.15
C LYS A 724 8.08 -2.44 -21.47
N PHE A 725 6.91 -2.11 -21.99
CA PHE A 725 6.78 -1.46 -23.29
C PHE A 725 7.09 0.04 -23.23
N TRP A 726 6.61 0.74 -22.19
CA TRP A 726 6.76 2.19 -22.02
C TRP A 726 7.99 2.61 -21.19
N SER A 727 8.68 1.71 -20.50
CA SER A 727 9.96 1.99 -19.81
C SER A 727 11.22 1.78 -20.66
N LYS A 728 11.10 1.17 -21.85
CA LYS A 728 12.20 1.03 -22.83
C LYS A 728 12.23 2.00 -24.04
N PRO A 729 11.29 2.95 -24.23
CA PRO A 729 11.38 3.90 -25.31
C PRO A 729 12.09 5.17 -24.81
N PHE A 730 13.31 5.42 -25.33
CA PHE A 730 14.07 6.68 -25.31
C PHE A 730 14.33 7.36 -23.93
N ASP A 731 15.27 8.31 -23.91
CA ASP A 731 15.63 9.07 -22.70
C ASP A 731 15.20 10.53 -22.86
N LEU A 732 14.80 11.16 -21.77
CA LEU A 732 14.63 12.61 -21.73
C LEU A 732 16.00 13.26 -21.57
N VAL A 733 16.40 14.05 -22.55
CA VAL A 733 17.67 14.74 -22.58
C VAL A 733 17.42 16.22 -22.45
N ARG A 734 18.13 16.87 -21.52
CA ARG A 734 18.06 18.31 -21.37
C ARG A 734 18.62 19.00 -22.62
N ASP A 735 17.87 19.92 -23.24
CA ASP A 735 18.23 20.49 -24.55
C ASP A 735 19.54 21.29 -24.52
N GLN A 736 19.81 21.96 -23.39
CA GLN A 736 21.02 22.77 -23.17
C GLN A 736 22.07 22.01 -22.35
N CYS A 737 22.12 20.68 -22.45
CA CYS A 737 23.22 19.93 -21.88
C CYS A 737 24.51 20.25 -22.67
N ARG A 738 25.53 20.75 -21.96
CA ARG A 738 26.86 21.04 -22.52
C ARG A 738 27.86 19.90 -22.30
N GLY A 739 27.41 18.78 -21.72
CA GLY A 739 28.25 17.59 -21.56
C GLY A 739 28.52 16.91 -22.90
N HIS A 740 29.78 16.53 -23.13
CA HIS A 740 30.22 15.64 -24.19
C HIS A 740 29.97 14.15 -23.86
N GLU A 741 29.76 13.82 -22.58
CA GLU A 741 29.44 12.47 -22.13
C GLU A 741 28.00 12.10 -22.51
N PRO A 742 27.77 10.96 -23.20
CA PRO A 742 26.47 10.65 -23.78
C PRO A 742 25.35 10.46 -22.74
N ARG A 743 25.70 10.27 -21.46
CA ARG A 743 24.78 10.08 -20.32
C ARG A 743 24.55 11.35 -19.49
N CYS A 744 25.24 12.46 -19.78
CA CYS A 744 25.08 13.70 -19.01
C CYS A 744 23.68 14.32 -19.20
N CYS A 745 22.97 14.60 -18.09
CA CYS A 745 21.60 15.14 -18.06
C CYS A 745 20.60 14.38 -18.94
N ARG A 746 20.79 13.06 -19.03
CA ARG A 746 19.97 12.13 -19.80
C ARG A 746 19.23 11.15 -18.88
N TYR A 747 17.93 11.29 -18.79
CA TYR A 747 17.08 10.56 -17.87
C TYR A 747 16.34 9.43 -18.59
N PRO A 748 16.69 8.16 -18.37
CA PRO A 748 15.83 7.05 -18.76
C PRO A 748 14.45 7.19 -18.11
N ILE A 749 13.40 7.01 -18.90
CA ILE A 749 12.04 6.97 -18.38
C ILE A 749 11.75 5.56 -17.91
N VAL A 750 11.12 5.47 -16.76
CA VAL A 750 10.58 4.25 -16.20
C VAL A 750 9.14 4.54 -15.87
N VAL A 751 8.27 3.67 -16.34
CA VAL A 751 6.85 3.79 -16.13
C VAL A 751 6.45 2.70 -15.16
N ASP A 752 5.98 3.13 -14.00
CA ASP A 752 5.31 2.28 -13.04
C ASP A 752 3.81 2.56 -13.11
N VAL A 753 3.02 1.51 -13.35
CA VAL A 753 1.57 1.63 -13.49
C VAL A 753 0.91 0.80 -12.43
N SER A 754 0.10 1.46 -11.62
CA SER A 754 -0.74 0.82 -10.63
C SER A 754 -2.20 0.84 -11.11
N PHE A 755 -2.87 -0.31 -11.00
CA PHE A 755 -4.30 -0.42 -11.27
C PHE A 755 -5.05 -0.43 -9.95
N PHE A 756 -5.94 0.54 -9.74
CA PHE A 756 -6.82 0.58 -8.58
C PHE A 756 -8.26 0.22 -8.98
N GLU A 757 -9.00 -0.39 -8.06
CA GLU A 757 -10.42 -0.69 -8.27
C GLU A 757 -11.18 0.63 -8.25
N ALA A 758 -11.74 1.06 -9.39
CA ALA A 758 -12.65 2.19 -9.41
C ALA A 758 -13.97 1.76 -8.76
N GLU A 759 -14.55 2.63 -7.93
CA GLU A 759 -15.71 2.33 -7.09
C GLU A 759 -17.05 2.23 -7.87
N HIS A 760 -17.04 1.62 -9.06
CA HIS A 760 -18.24 1.38 -9.86
C HIS A 760 -18.63 -0.09 -9.76
N ARG A 761 -19.44 -0.39 -8.73
CA ARG A 761 -20.04 -1.71 -8.52
C ARG A 761 -21.25 -1.90 -9.42
N TRP A 762 -21.01 -2.13 -10.71
CA TRP A 762 -22.10 -2.56 -11.60
C TRP A 762 -22.36 -4.04 -11.38
N LYS A 763 -23.41 -4.35 -10.61
CA LYS A 763 -23.89 -5.73 -10.46
C LYS A 763 -24.69 -6.10 -11.70
N LYS A 764 -24.48 -7.33 -12.21
CA LYS A 764 -25.22 -7.93 -13.33
C LYS A 764 -25.15 -7.06 -14.60
N VAL A 765 -24.09 -7.24 -15.39
CA VAL A 765 -23.89 -6.49 -16.64
C VAL A 765 -24.25 -7.37 -17.85
N VAL A 766 -25.01 -6.83 -18.81
CA VAL A 766 -25.31 -7.46 -20.11
C VAL A 766 -24.88 -6.50 -21.20
N VAL A 767 -24.17 -6.96 -22.22
CA VAL A 767 -23.80 -6.13 -23.38
C VAL A 767 -24.57 -6.61 -24.61
N VAL A 768 -25.31 -5.71 -25.26
CA VAL A 768 -26.10 -5.98 -26.46
C VAL A 768 -25.48 -5.23 -27.64
N SER A 769 -25.09 -5.94 -28.70
CA SER A 769 -24.53 -5.31 -29.91
C SER A 769 -25.02 -6.04 -31.16
N GLU A 770 -25.26 -5.33 -32.27
CA GLU A 770 -25.59 -5.97 -33.56
C GLU A 770 -24.35 -6.59 -34.24
N ASN A 771 -23.11 -6.27 -33.79
CA ASN A 771 -21.81 -6.80 -34.30
C ASN A 771 -20.62 -6.43 -33.36
N GLU A 772 -19.37 -6.60 -33.82
CA GLU A 772 -18.09 -6.22 -33.18
C GLU A 772 -18.12 -4.86 -32.44
N ALA A 773 -17.99 -4.86 -31.11
CA ALA A 773 -18.11 -3.66 -30.26
C ALA A 773 -16.74 -3.01 -30.00
N ARG A 774 -16.56 -1.71 -30.31
CA ARG A 774 -15.33 -0.96 -29.96
C ARG A 774 -15.32 -0.53 -28.48
N ALA A 775 -14.20 -0.71 -27.80
CA ALA A 775 -13.93 -0.02 -26.54
C ALA A 775 -13.63 1.44 -26.87
N ASN A 776 -14.48 2.36 -26.40
CA ASN A 776 -14.21 3.78 -26.42
C ASN A 776 -14.81 4.37 -25.15
N ASP A 777 -14.17 5.37 -24.56
CA ASP A 777 -14.51 6.02 -23.28
C ASP A 777 -14.39 5.16 -22.01
N GLY A 778 -13.16 4.95 -21.55
CA GLY A 778 -12.86 4.74 -20.13
C GLY A 778 -13.25 3.39 -19.52
N ALA A 779 -13.56 2.38 -20.34
CA ALA A 779 -13.91 1.03 -19.88
C ALA A 779 -12.86 0.00 -20.35
N TRP A 780 -11.97 -0.40 -19.44
CA TRP A 780 -10.87 -1.34 -19.72
C TRP A 780 -11.36 -2.80 -19.62
N PRO A 781 -11.34 -3.60 -20.70
CA PRO A 781 -11.68 -5.02 -20.64
C PRO A 781 -10.66 -5.78 -19.82
N MET A 782 -11.02 -6.47 -18.73
CA MET A 782 -10.06 -7.19 -17.87
C MET A 782 -9.23 -8.30 -18.58
N HIS A 783 -9.57 -8.72 -19.81
CA HIS A 783 -8.71 -9.55 -20.68
C HIS A 783 -8.31 -8.90 -22.00
N ALA A 784 -8.32 -7.57 -22.06
CA ALA A 784 -7.57 -6.85 -23.07
C ALA A 784 -6.17 -7.47 -23.17
N ASP A 785 -5.79 -7.80 -24.40
CA ASP A 785 -4.44 -8.24 -24.66
C ASP A 785 -3.47 -7.10 -24.33
N ASP A 786 -2.19 -7.44 -24.21
CA ASP A 786 -1.18 -6.46 -23.85
C ASP A 786 -1.18 -5.28 -24.83
N ARG A 787 -1.48 -5.52 -26.11
CA ARG A 787 -1.54 -4.48 -27.14
C ARG A 787 -2.61 -3.44 -26.86
N THR A 788 -3.81 -3.87 -26.52
CA THR A 788 -4.96 -2.99 -26.24
C THR A 788 -4.69 -2.14 -25.01
N VAL A 789 -4.17 -2.75 -23.94
CA VAL A 789 -3.85 -2.04 -22.69
C VAL A 789 -2.74 -1.01 -22.87
N ILE A 790 -1.71 -1.35 -23.64
CA ILE A 790 -0.62 -0.41 -23.96
C ILE A 790 -1.14 0.75 -24.82
N HIS A 791 -2.09 0.49 -25.73
CA HIS A 791 -2.73 1.50 -26.58
C HIS A 791 -3.59 2.47 -25.75
N GLU A 792 -4.48 1.97 -24.90
CA GLU A 792 -5.32 2.78 -24.03
C GLU A 792 -4.51 3.61 -23.02
N PHE A 793 -3.39 3.08 -22.53
CA PHE A 793 -2.46 3.85 -21.68
C PHE A 793 -1.89 5.08 -22.42
N GLY A 794 -1.66 4.95 -23.73
CA GLY A 794 -1.23 6.07 -24.58
C GLY A 794 -2.22 7.23 -24.62
N HIS A 795 -3.53 6.95 -24.55
CA HIS A 795 -4.57 7.98 -24.47
C HIS A 795 -4.50 8.79 -23.19
N HIS A 796 -4.31 8.11 -22.07
CA HIS A 796 -4.20 8.73 -20.74
C HIS A 796 -2.91 9.52 -20.52
N LEU A 797 -1.89 9.37 -21.37
CA LEU A 797 -0.71 10.25 -21.33
C LEU A 797 -0.89 11.53 -22.17
N GLY A 798 -2.06 11.73 -22.76
CA GLY A 798 -2.40 12.90 -23.55
C GLY A 798 -1.96 12.75 -25.00
N ASN A 799 -2.85 12.21 -25.83
CA ASN A 799 -2.67 12.17 -27.28
C ASN A 799 -3.53 13.24 -27.97
N PRO A 800 -2.92 14.33 -28.49
CA PRO A 800 -3.68 15.39 -29.17
C PRO A 800 -4.21 14.98 -30.56
N ASP A 801 -3.80 13.83 -31.11
CA ASP A 801 -4.00 13.49 -32.53
C ASP A 801 -5.28 12.69 -32.85
N GLU A 802 -6.08 12.27 -31.85
CA GLU A 802 -7.23 11.38 -32.09
C GLU A 802 -8.62 12.06 -32.13
N TYR A 803 -8.74 13.28 -31.58
CA TYR A 803 -10.04 13.94 -31.44
C TYR A 803 -10.24 15.02 -32.51
N ALA A 804 -11.32 14.88 -33.29
CA ALA A 804 -11.68 15.86 -34.31
C ALA A 804 -11.87 17.26 -33.70
N GLY A 805 -10.93 18.17 -33.97
CA GLY A 805 -10.94 19.55 -33.47
C GLY A 805 -9.83 19.90 -32.47
N ALA A 806 -9.00 18.96 -32.04
CA ALA A 806 -7.80 19.26 -31.27
C ALA A 806 -6.76 19.99 -32.16
N ALA A 807 -6.17 21.07 -31.65
CA ALA A 807 -5.17 21.85 -32.37
C ALA A 807 -3.91 21.00 -32.56
N VAL A 808 -3.74 20.44 -33.76
CA VAL A 808 -2.55 19.69 -34.16
C VAL A 808 -1.37 20.65 -34.19
N ASP A 809 -0.36 20.45 -33.33
CA ASP A 809 0.91 21.17 -33.43
C ASP A 809 1.65 20.70 -34.68
N THR A 810 1.49 21.46 -35.75
CA THR A 810 2.09 21.17 -37.05
C THR A 810 3.63 21.26 -37.08
N SER A 811 4.26 21.82 -36.04
CA SER A 811 5.73 21.88 -35.96
C SER A 811 6.38 20.50 -35.77
N LEU A 812 5.60 19.50 -35.37
CA LEU A 812 6.01 18.10 -35.22
C LEU A 812 5.75 17.25 -36.47
N ASN A 813 4.99 17.75 -37.46
CA ASN A 813 4.52 17.02 -38.66
C ASN A 813 5.54 16.99 -39.81
N GLY A 814 6.78 16.60 -39.53
CA GLY A 814 7.80 16.26 -40.53
C GLY A 814 7.89 14.76 -40.85
N ASP A 815 6.96 13.95 -40.35
CA ASP A 815 7.06 12.48 -40.24
C ASP A 815 6.04 11.71 -41.09
N GLY A 816 5.21 12.38 -41.90
CA GLY A 816 4.33 11.72 -42.88
C GLY A 816 2.99 11.20 -42.33
N ALA A 817 2.50 11.74 -41.20
CA ALA A 817 1.15 11.43 -40.70
C ALA A 817 0.04 11.84 -41.69
N ILE A 818 -1.00 11.01 -41.84
CA ILE A 818 -2.17 11.28 -42.71
C ILE A 818 -3.42 11.34 -41.81
N LEU A 819 -4.16 12.46 -41.85
CA LEU A 819 -5.35 12.72 -41.01
C LEU A 819 -5.06 12.83 -39.49
N GLY A 820 -3.88 13.33 -39.10
CA GLY A 820 -3.47 13.46 -37.69
C GLY A 820 -2.91 12.17 -37.10
N ILE A 821 -3.25 11.00 -37.66
CA ILE A 821 -2.80 9.71 -37.15
C ILE A 821 -1.52 9.26 -37.88
N ASP A 822 -0.41 9.20 -37.15
CA ASP A 822 0.83 8.59 -37.63
C ASP A 822 0.67 7.06 -37.71
N ARG A 823 0.81 6.47 -38.92
CA ARG A 823 0.70 5.01 -39.18
C ARG A 823 1.71 4.16 -38.42
N GLU A 824 2.84 4.73 -38.00
CA GLU A 824 3.84 4.00 -37.22
C GLU A 824 3.70 4.20 -35.71
N SER A 825 2.83 5.11 -35.27
CA SER A 825 2.53 5.27 -33.86
C SER A 825 1.74 4.08 -33.31
N ILE A 826 1.67 3.97 -31.98
CA ILE A 826 0.77 3.03 -31.31
C ILE A 826 -0.70 3.16 -31.77
N MET A 827 -1.08 4.34 -32.26
CA MET A 827 -2.39 4.67 -32.82
C MET A 827 -2.54 4.29 -34.30
N GLY A 828 -1.43 4.14 -35.00
CA GLY A 828 -1.36 3.84 -36.43
C GLY A 828 -1.24 2.36 -36.79
N ARG A 829 -1.22 1.47 -35.78
CA ARG A 829 -0.96 0.02 -35.86
C ARG A 829 0.53 -0.39 -35.85
N GLY A 830 1.48 0.54 -35.71
CA GLY A 830 2.92 0.28 -35.70
C GLY A 830 3.51 -0.14 -34.34
N ASN A 831 2.76 0.00 -33.25
CA ASN A 831 3.16 -0.39 -31.89
C ASN A 831 4.52 0.22 -31.44
N LEU A 832 4.77 1.51 -31.68
CA LEU A 832 5.97 2.20 -31.16
C LEU A 832 5.58 3.52 -30.45
N PRO A 833 6.05 3.77 -29.22
CA PRO A 833 5.98 5.08 -28.57
C PRO A 833 6.86 6.09 -29.32
N ARG A 834 6.32 7.25 -29.67
CA ARG A 834 7.04 8.34 -30.37
C ARG A 834 7.05 9.63 -29.55
N ARG A 835 7.98 10.54 -29.90
CA ARG A 835 8.31 11.82 -29.21
C ARG A 835 7.10 12.62 -28.68
N ARG A 836 5.96 12.58 -29.37
CA ARG A 836 4.75 13.36 -29.03
C ARG A 836 4.06 12.92 -27.74
N HIS A 837 4.06 11.62 -27.41
CA HIS A 837 3.48 11.09 -26.16
C HIS A 837 4.27 11.56 -24.92
N PHE A 838 5.50 12.02 -25.13
CA PHE A 838 6.41 12.43 -24.05
C PHE A 838 6.49 13.95 -23.90
N ALA A 839 5.70 14.69 -24.67
CA ALA A 839 5.59 16.14 -24.50
C ALA A 839 4.99 16.49 -23.13
N ALA A 840 3.90 15.82 -22.72
CA ALA A 840 3.31 16.00 -21.40
C ALA A 840 4.30 15.66 -20.27
N ILE A 841 5.06 14.56 -20.44
CA ILE A 841 6.07 14.10 -19.47
C ILE A 841 7.25 15.08 -19.41
N ALA A 842 7.73 15.59 -20.55
CA ALA A 842 8.80 16.58 -20.60
C ALA A 842 8.37 17.91 -19.93
N THR A 843 7.13 18.35 -20.16
CA THR A 843 6.55 19.53 -19.50
C THR A 843 6.44 19.31 -17.99
N ALA A 844 5.94 18.16 -17.55
CA ALA A 844 5.85 17.82 -16.14
C ALA A 844 7.24 17.74 -15.47
N LEU A 845 8.23 17.17 -16.14
CA LEU A 845 9.62 17.11 -15.68
C LEU A 845 10.23 18.51 -15.56
N SER A 846 10.05 19.37 -16.56
CA SER A 846 10.47 20.77 -16.53
C SER A 846 9.84 21.51 -15.33
N ALA A 847 8.55 21.28 -15.07
CA ALA A 847 7.85 21.88 -13.94
C ALA A 847 8.38 21.36 -12.58
N LEU A 848 8.63 20.05 -12.47
CA LEU A 848 9.19 19.44 -11.26
C LEU A 848 10.58 20.01 -10.95
N VAL A 849 11.44 20.06 -11.96
CA VAL A 849 12.80 20.57 -11.79
C VAL A 849 12.78 22.06 -11.45
N LEU A 850 11.93 22.86 -12.09
CA LEU A 850 11.75 24.27 -11.74
C LEU A 850 11.28 24.46 -10.31
N ARG A 851 10.30 23.67 -9.87
CA ARG A 851 9.74 23.74 -8.51
C ARG A 851 10.79 23.43 -7.44
N GLU A 852 11.56 22.37 -7.63
CA GLU A 852 12.45 21.86 -6.59
C GLU A 852 13.84 22.51 -6.61
N THR A 853 14.30 22.99 -7.78
CA THR A 853 15.63 23.57 -7.93
C THR A 853 15.62 25.08 -8.17
N GLY A 854 14.46 25.67 -8.47
CA GLY A 854 14.33 27.07 -8.90
C GLY A 854 14.88 27.34 -10.32
N LYS A 855 15.30 26.31 -11.06
CA LYS A 855 15.92 26.43 -12.38
C LYS A 855 14.97 25.98 -13.49
N SER A 856 14.86 26.80 -14.53
CA SER A 856 14.06 26.48 -15.71
C SER A 856 14.92 25.74 -16.74
N TYR A 857 14.60 24.48 -17.00
CA TYR A 857 15.25 23.65 -18.00
C TYR A 857 14.22 23.04 -18.96
N SER A 858 14.59 22.89 -20.24
CA SER A 858 13.80 22.19 -21.25
C SER A 858 14.38 20.81 -21.55
N TYR A 859 13.50 19.85 -21.84
CA TYR A 859 13.84 18.46 -22.10
C TYR A 859 13.26 18.01 -23.45
N SER A 860 14.02 17.18 -24.17
CA SER A 860 13.58 16.52 -25.41
C SER A 860 13.77 15.00 -25.35
N ALA A 861 12.86 14.28 -26.00
CA ALA A 861 12.92 12.83 -26.14
C ALA A 861 13.98 12.40 -27.19
N LYS A 862 15.02 11.68 -26.78
CA LYS A 862 16.08 11.15 -27.65
C LYS A 862 16.28 9.65 -27.48
N LYS A 863 16.34 8.90 -28.59
CA LYS A 863 16.50 7.44 -28.61
C LYS A 863 17.59 6.99 -27.63
N SER A 864 17.27 6.02 -26.76
CA SER A 864 18.16 5.52 -25.71
C SER A 864 19.49 5.05 -26.30
N LEU A 865 20.60 5.34 -25.62
CA LEU A 865 21.92 4.87 -26.05
C LEU A 865 22.15 3.47 -25.49
N PRO A 866 22.74 2.55 -26.28
CA PRO A 866 23.09 1.22 -25.81
C PRO A 866 24.07 1.24 -24.62
#